data_AF-A0A3R7CUJ3-F1
#
_entry.id   AF-A0A3R7CUJ3-F1
#
_cell.length_a   1.000
_cell.length_b   1.000
_cell.length_c   1.000
_cell.angle_alpha   90.00
_cell.angle_beta   90.00
_cell.angle_gamma   90.00
#
_symmetry.space_group_name_H-M   'P 1'
#
loop_
_entity.id
_entity.type
_entity.pdbx_description
1 polymer ?
#
loop_
_entity_poly.entity_id
_entity_poly.type
_entity_poly.pdbx_seq_one_letter_code
_entity_poly.pdbx_strand_id
1 'polypeptide(L)'
;MGAGASVDVVTKEQCQSLYGDLFDEGEWNKAAVDGVVTRDKLHAVFLELTDVFLTHDWGMDGTTHKNVSAVNTLLKARGITTWFDEEKMEGNVKKQMIHGIDHARAIVVFVTQRYIDKVGGNNAEDNCQLEFNYAARRKTASKMIPVLIDPSPALKNTGNWTGEVGFVLGGHLYLDLSSAFGNDQLLASKVDELVAKIVSVAGAPLAERIQSNEITGEVLCGVASADEVKEMGVALAPKARMLFDKITEFKASGVPSQLLQAKDATPTTAVSPRTLTTTQETFEEIKAALLPPTWAQLYKYQLETSGANQLSNHKLTWPTPACSMSVLGGLFSNGDYADLMKNNWEVHRLEPLASRLDKREFLLSFKMKVVRGDATPICAGYNPWFAIDISSDMCLIIQCNREVDSFVVQLHGASRQVVACVKTVVVNTERMDPISLPPQFEFTADSPTHGNEFSLTRLDTMTNLFHGNLRKIELYSTVPCMRPQPVVGHPDGFPDCRATHLGMVHGCVVEWKMNALCDYRDMKTSVVDSVEGTVHSLMLLRAIVFEGHPLIDYVGKEMAVPKGSFIHPELGTYFDGDYYSEAFHQANLTRAGNCFNRRLNNYAFLVTMRFASMGPCYLMTLGISHRYFVVKITEDGSLVVLLNCHSEMHTIQDGGGDVKLPHKTWHDLAVGVYDNAIVVVADGRAMDPIVLSGDFKFSPLPGEDTELLLVNYGCGGCFHGFLESLALWSTGCPEEG
;
A
#
# COMPACT_ATOMS: atom_id res chain seq x y z
N MET A 1 -43.97 -21.57 -29.43
CA MET A 1 -44.13 -20.15 -29.07
C MET A 1 -43.33 -19.93 -27.81
N GLY A 2 -42.24 -19.14 -27.91
CA GLY A 2 -41.24 -19.01 -26.85
C GLY A 2 -41.76 -18.21 -25.65
N ALA A 3 -41.50 -18.73 -24.45
CA ALA A 3 -41.63 -17.95 -23.22
C ALA A 3 -40.43 -16.99 -23.15
N GLY A 4 -40.69 -15.70 -23.36
CA GLY A 4 -39.69 -14.65 -23.22
C GLY A 4 -39.21 -14.56 -21.78
N ALA A 5 -37.90 -14.47 -21.58
CA ALA A 5 -37.32 -14.06 -20.32
C ALA A 5 -37.90 -12.69 -19.92
N SER A 6 -38.46 -12.60 -18.72
CA SER A 6 -38.92 -11.34 -18.14
C SER A 6 -37.74 -10.39 -17.99
N VAL A 7 -37.60 -9.43 -18.89
CA VAL A 7 -36.63 -8.33 -18.76
C VAL A 7 -37.07 -7.46 -17.57
N ASP A 8 -36.17 -7.22 -16.63
CA ASP A 8 -36.42 -6.41 -15.43
C ASP A 8 -36.52 -4.92 -15.82
N VAL A 9 -37.73 -4.48 -16.12
CA VAL A 9 -38.06 -3.16 -16.66
C VAL A 9 -38.84 -2.32 -15.65
N VAL A 10 -38.59 -1.01 -15.65
CA VAL A 10 -39.23 -0.02 -14.78
C VAL A 10 -40.17 0.84 -15.62
N THR A 11 -41.42 1.02 -15.17
CA THR A 11 -42.38 1.93 -15.83
C THR A 11 -42.14 3.39 -15.43
N LYS A 12 -42.74 4.34 -16.17
CA LYS A 12 -42.59 5.77 -15.89
C LYS A 12 -43.04 6.13 -14.49
N GLU A 13 -44.16 5.57 -14.04
CA GLU A 13 -44.74 5.83 -12.72
C GLU A 13 -43.84 5.27 -11.60
N GLN A 14 -43.26 4.09 -11.82
CA GLN A 14 -42.30 3.48 -10.89
C GLN A 14 -41.00 4.30 -10.82
N CYS A 15 -40.51 4.77 -11.97
CA CYS A 15 -39.34 5.64 -12.06
C CYS A 15 -39.60 6.97 -11.32
N GLN A 16 -40.74 7.61 -11.56
CA GLN A 16 -41.14 8.82 -10.85
C GLN A 16 -41.26 8.62 -9.34
N SER A 17 -41.81 7.47 -8.91
CA SER A 17 -41.91 7.13 -7.49
C SER A 17 -40.55 6.86 -6.84
N LEU A 18 -39.59 6.26 -7.57
CA LEU A 18 -38.26 5.94 -7.05
C LEU A 18 -37.34 7.16 -6.99
N TYR A 19 -37.49 8.09 -7.93
CA TYR A 19 -36.53 9.18 -8.12
C TYR A 19 -37.06 10.56 -7.75
N GLY A 20 -38.39 10.70 -7.58
CA GLY A 20 -39.01 11.93 -7.12
C GLY A 20 -38.59 13.14 -7.96
N ASP A 21 -37.90 14.09 -7.32
CA ASP A 21 -37.39 15.33 -7.91
C ASP A 21 -36.21 15.14 -8.88
N LEU A 22 -35.60 13.95 -8.95
CA LEU A 22 -34.53 13.62 -9.90
C LEU A 22 -35.06 13.12 -11.25
N PHE A 23 -36.36 12.84 -11.36
CA PHE A 23 -36.96 12.40 -12.61
C PHE A 23 -37.00 13.54 -13.62
N ASP A 24 -36.27 13.39 -14.73
CA ASP A 24 -36.36 14.28 -15.89
C ASP A 24 -37.16 13.62 -17.01
N GLU A 25 -38.22 14.29 -17.46
CA GLU A 25 -39.11 13.76 -18.49
C GLU A 25 -38.44 13.70 -19.88
N GLY A 26 -37.50 14.60 -20.15
CA GLY A 26 -36.72 14.60 -21.39
C GLY A 26 -35.77 13.41 -21.45
N GLU A 27 -35.03 13.14 -20.39
CA GLU A 27 -34.12 11.98 -20.28
C GLU A 27 -34.89 10.66 -20.29
N TRP A 28 -36.05 10.60 -19.62
CA TRP A 28 -36.96 9.46 -19.71
C TRP A 28 -37.34 9.15 -21.15
N ASN A 29 -37.77 10.16 -21.91
CA ASN A 29 -38.20 9.98 -23.30
C ASN A 29 -37.07 9.54 -24.24
N LYS A 30 -35.81 9.86 -23.91
CA LYS A 30 -34.62 9.36 -24.64
C LYS A 30 -34.27 7.92 -24.27
N ALA A 31 -34.48 7.54 -23.01
CA ALA A 31 -34.06 6.25 -22.49
C ALA A 31 -35.10 5.14 -22.69
N ALA A 32 -36.39 5.48 -22.67
CA ALA A 32 -37.51 4.53 -22.69
C ALA A 32 -37.76 3.93 -24.08
N VAL A 33 -38.03 2.62 -24.09
CA VAL A 33 -38.52 1.89 -25.27
C VAL A 33 -39.84 1.24 -24.88
N ASP A 34 -40.90 1.47 -25.67
CA ASP A 34 -42.25 0.99 -25.39
C ASP A 34 -42.80 1.35 -24.00
N GLY A 35 -42.43 2.53 -23.49
CA GLY A 35 -42.93 3.07 -22.22
C GLY A 35 -42.23 2.53 -20.97
N VAL A 36 -41.13 1.77 -21.13
CA VAL A 36 -40.33 1.24 -20.03
C VAL A 36 -38.83 1.45 -20.23
N VAL A 37 -38.07 1.46 -19.13
CA VAL A 37 -36.59 1.52 -19.13
C VAL A 37 -36.06 0.31 -18.37
N THR A 38 -35.03 -0.36 -18.89
CA THR A 38 -34.34 -1.44 -18.18
C THR A 38 -33.60 -0.90 -16.95
N ARG A 39 -33.57 -1.63 -15.82
CA ARG A 39 -32.84 -1.21 -14.62
C ARG A 39 -31.36 -0.86 -14.87
N ASP A 40 -30.67 -1.59 -15.74
CA ASP A 40 -29.26 -1.31 -16.06
C ASP A 40 -29.05 0.07 -16.71
N LYS A 41 -29.93 0.43 -17.64
CA LYS A 41 -29.87 1.72 -18.35
C LYS A 41 -30.24 2.88 -17.42
N LEU A 42 -31.18 2.64 -16.51
CA LEU A 42 -31.55 3.57 -15.47
C LEU A 42 -30.38 3.79 -14.49
N HIS A 43 -29.71 2.71 -14.06
CA HIS A 43 -28.51 2.77 -13.24
C HIS A 43 -27.35 3.51 -13.93
N ALA A 44 -27.16 3.31 -15.24
CA ALA A 44 -26.17 4.04 -16.02
C ALA A 44 -26.42 5.56 -16.03
N VAL A 45 -27.68 6.00 -16.18
CA VAL A 45 -28.04 7.43 -16.09
C VAL A 45 -27.74 8.01 -14.70
N PHE A 46 -27.91 7.24 -13.62
CA PHE A 46 -27.56 7.68 -12.26
C PHE A 46 -26.06 7.85 -12.04
N LEU A 47 -25.23 7.02 -12.66
CA LEU A 47 -23.77 7.12 -12.55
C LEU A 47 -23.22 8.38 -13.23
N GLU A 48 -23.97 8.99 -14.14
CA GLU A 48 -23.59 10.23 -14.81
C GLU A 48 -23.91 11.49 -13.98
N LEU A 49 -24.78 11.38 -12.96
CA LEU A 49 -25.18 12.52 -12.13
C LEU A 49 -24.16 12.84 -11.03
N THR A 50 -24.02 14.13 -10.71
CA THR A 50 -23.30 14.61 -9.53
C THR A 50 -24.17 15.56 -8.71
N ASP A 51 -23.94 15.62 -7.40
CA ASP A 51 -24.66 16.55 -6.52
C ASP A 51 -24.32 18.00 -6.86
N VAL A 52 -23.04 18.30 -7.10
CA VAL A 52 -22.59 19.67 -7.41
C VAL A 52 -21.50 19.76 -8.46
N PHE A 53 -21.57 20.81 -9.28
CA PHE A 53 -20.46 21.30 -10.09
C PHE A 53 -19.71 22.40 -9.33
N LEU A 54 -18.38 22.32 -9.26
CA LEU A 54 -17.56 23.31 -8.57
C LEU A 54 -16.94 24.26 -9.62
N THR A 55 -17.44 25.48 -9.73
CA THR A 55 -16.87 26.50 -10.65
C THR A 55 -16.06 27.53 -9.88
N HIS A 56 -14.86 27.79 -10.36
CA HIS A 56 -13.87 28.67 -9.73
C HIS A 56 -12.87 29.18 -10.74
N ASP A 57 -12.16 30.25 -10.39
CA ASP A 57 -10.97 30.63 -11.13
C ASP A 57 -9.76 29.83 -10.63
N TRP A 58 -8.76 29.61 -11.47
CA TRP A 58 -7.54 28.91 -11.04
C TRP A 58 -6.68 29.70 -10.02
N GLY A 59 -6.80 31.03 -9.96
CA GLY A 59 -5.97 31.90 -9.14
C GLY A 59 -4.66 32.33 -9.80
N MET A 60 -3.89 33.18 -9.10
CA MET A 60 -2.46 33.35 -9.40
C MET A 60 -1.73 32.11 -8.86
N ASP A 61 -0.95 31.45 -9.72
CA ASP A 61 -0.17 30.23 -9.42
C ASP A 61 -0.98 29.01 -8.92
N GLY A 62 -2.26 28.90 -9.30
CA GLY A 62 -3.11 27.76 -8.92
C GLY A 62 -3.65 27.80 -7.49
N THR A 63 -3.48 28.92 -6.78
CA THR A 63 -3.80 29.02 -5.35
C THR A 63 -5.30 28.85 -5.07
N THR A 64 -6.16 29.48 -5.86
CA THR A 64 -7.62 29.32 -5.76
C THR A 64 -8.01 27.87 -6.04
N HIS A 65 -7.40 27.27 -7.07
CA HIS A 65 -7.64 25.88 -7.42
C HIS A 65 -7.33 24.91 -6.26
N LYS A 66 -6.19 25.08 -5.58
CA LYS A 66 -5.80 24.27 -4.41
C LYS A 66 -6.81 24.40 -3.26
N ASN A 67 -7.28 25.62 -2.98
CA ASN A 67 -8.28 25.87 -1.95
C ASN A 67 -9.61 25.16 -2.27
N VAL A 68 -10.06 25.23 -3.52
CA VAL A 68 -11.28 24.52 -3.95
C VAL A 68 -11.07 23.00 -3.95
N SER A 69 -9.89 22.50 -4.29
CA SER A 69 -9.54 21.08 -4.20
C SER A 69 -9.61 20.54 -2.76
N ALA A 70 -9.19 21.35 -1.77
CA ALA A 70 -9.35 21.02 -0.36
C ALA A 70 -10.83 20.95 0.06
N VAL A 71 -11.65 21.90 -0.39
CA VAL A 71 -13.11 21.87 -0.16
C VAL A 71 -13.76 20.67 -0.85
N ASN A 72 -13.37 20.36 -2.09
CA ASN A 72 -13.83 19.21 -2.85
C ASN A 72 -13.59 17.89 -2.09
N THR A 73 -12.39 17.72 -1.55
CA THR A 73 -12.03 16.55 -0.74
C THR A 73 -12.94 16.40 0.47
N LEU A 74 -13.21 17.50 1.18
CA LEU A 74 -14.06 17.52 2.37
C LEU A 74 -15.55 17.31 2.05
N LEU A 75 -16.02 17.76 0.88
CA LEU A 75 -17.37 17.50 0.38
C LEU A 75 -17.55 16.01 0.05
N LYS A 76 -16.60 15.41 -0.68
CA LYS A 76 -16.61 13.98 -1.01
C LYS A 76 -16.58 13.10 0.24
N ALA A 77 -15.81 13.47 1.25
CA ALA A 77 -15.77 12.79 2.55
C ALA A 77 -17.13 12.80 3.29
N ARG A 78 -18.03 13.73 2.94
CA ARG A 78 -19.38 13.88 3.49
C ARG A 78 -20.47 13.30 2.57
N GLY A 79 -20.09 12.49 1.59
CA GLY A 79 -21.02 11.82 0.69
C GLY A 79 -21.59 12.69 -0.43
N ILE A 80 -21.06 13.90 -0.63
CA ILE A 80 -21.43 14.77 -1.76
C ILE A 80 -20.60 14.39 -2.99
N THR A 81 -21.28 13.99 -4.07
CA THR A 81 -20.62 13.73 -5.36
C THR A 81 -20.38 15.04 -6.10
N THR A 82 -19.16 15.24 -6.59
CA THR A 82 -18.75 16.52 -7.19
C THR A 82 -18.24 16.33 -8.61
N TRP A 83 -18.43 17.35 -9.44
CA TRP A 83 -17.75 17.53 -10.71
C TRP A 83 -16.69 18.64 -10.54
N PHE A 84 -15.42 18.31 -10.77
CA PHE A 84 -14.25 19.18 -10.52
C PHE A 84 -13.19 19.03 -11.64
N ASP A 85 -12.63 20.15 -12.06
CA ASP A 85 -11.78 20.27 -13.27
C ASP A 85 -10.55 19.35 -13.30
N GLU A 86 -9.88 19.05 -12.18
CA GLU A 86 -8.69 18.19 -12.17
C GLU A 86 -8.97 16.73 -12.60
N GLU A 87 -10.22 16.26 -12.50
CA GLU A 87 -10.57 14.84 -12.66
C GLU A 87 -11.11 14.49 -14.05
N LYS A 88 -11.52 15.47 -14.88
CA LYS A 88 -12.31 15.23 -16.10
C LYS A 88 -11.92 16.08 -17.33
N MET A 89 -10.77 16.75 -17.30
CA MET A 89 -10.30 17.67 -18.35
C MET A 89 -9.40 16.99 -19.41
N GLU A 90 -9.91 15.96 -20.10
CA GLU A 90 -9.28 15.43 -21.33
C GLU A 90 -10.18 15.63 -22.56
N GLY A 91 -9.59 16.03 -23.68
CA GLY A 91 -10.29 16.29 -24.94
C GLY A 91 -10.87 17.70 -25.08
N ASN A 92 -12.09 17.83 -25.60
CA ASN A 92 -12.73 19.14 -25.82
C ASN A 92 -13.28 19.70 -24.51
N VAL A 93 -12.46 20.51 -23.83
CA VAL A 93 -12.73 21.17 -22.54
C VAL A 93 -14.16 21.74 -22.44
N LYS A 94 -14.63 22.44 -23.48
CA LYS A 94 -15.98 23.04 -23.48
C LYS A 94 -17.09 21.99 -23.45
N LYS A 95 -16.92 20.85 -24.13
CA LYS A 95 -17.90 19.75 -24.09
C LYS A 95 -17.96 19.08 -22.72
N GLN A 96 -16.81 18.93 -22.05
CA GLN A 96 -16.75 18.37 -20.70
C GLN A 96 -17.41 19.31 -19.68
N MET A 97 -17.17 20.62 -19.77
CA MET A 97 -17.84 21.63 -18.94
C MET A 97 -19.37 21.61 -19.14
N ILE A 98 -19.84 21.57 -20.39
CA ILE A 98 -21.27 21.45 -20.72
C ILE A 98 -21.86 20.20 -20.07
N HIS A 99 -21.20 19.05 -20.26
CA HIS A 99 -21.64 17.78 -19.68
C HIS A 99 -21.69 17.84 -18.15
N GLY A 100 -20.65 18.36 -17.49
CA GLY A 100 -20.62 18.50 -16.04
C GLY A 100 -21.74 19.38 -15.49
N ILE A 101 -21.97 20.54 -16.12
CA ILE A 101 -23.04 21.45 -15.71
C ILE A 101 -24.42 20.81 -15.94
N ASP A 102 -24.63 20.13 -17.07
CA ASP A 102 -25.92 19.50 -17.37
C ASP A 102 -26.28 18.41 -16.35
N HIS A 103 -25.31 17.60 -15.91
CA HIS A 103 -25.52 16.47 -15.01
C HIS A 103 -25.31 16.77 -13.52
N ALA A 104 -24.93 18.01 -13.18
CA ALA A 104 -24.88 18.46 -11.79
C ALA A 104 -26.24 18.95 -11.28
N ARG A 105 -26.63 18.58 -10.06
CA ARG A 105 -27.92 18.99 -9.46
C ARG A 105 -27.91 20.44 -8.98
N ALA A 106 -26.78 20.93 -8.52
CA ALA A 106 -26.54 22.34 -8.17
C ALA A 106 -25.13 22.77 -8.57
N ILE A 107 -24.88 24.07 -8.51
CA ILE A 107 -23.59 24.68 -8.89
C ILE A 107 -23.05 25.40 -7.65
N VAL A 108 -21.82 25.11 -7.24
CA VAL A 108 -21.13 25.84 -6.19
C VAL A 108 -20.17 26.81 -6.87
N VAL A 109 -20.38 28.10 -6.64
CA VAL A 109 -19.64 29.19 -7.29
C VAL A 109 -18.66 29.76 -6.27
N PHE A 110 -17.37 29.50 -6.46
CA PHE A 110 -16.33 30.05 -5.59
C PHE A 110 -15.94 31.46 -6.06
N VAL A 111 -16.33 32.45 -5.25
CA VAL A 111 -16.22 33.87 -5.59
C VAL A 111 -14.89 34.43 -5.08
N THR A 112 -14.14 34.99 -6.02
CA THR A 112 -12.97 35.86 -5.81
C THR A 112 -13.11 37.13 -6.64
N GLN A 113 -12.33 38.18 -6.36
CA GLN A 113 -12.31 39.37 -7.22
C GLN A 113 -11.97 38.98 -8.66
N ARG A 114 -10.99 38.09 -8.83
CA ARG A 114 -10.55 37.62 -10.15
C ARG A 114 -11.63 36.82 -10.88
N TYR A 115 -12.40 36.01 -10.16
CA TYR A 115 -13.53 35.29 -10.75
C TYR A 115 -14.60 36.26 -11.26
N ILE A 116 -14.96 37.28 -10.46
CA ILE A 116 -15.89 38.35 -10.87
C ILE A 116 -15.37 39.07 -12.12
N ASP A 117 -14.09 39.46 -12.14
CA ASP A 117 -13.49 40.18 -13.27
C ASP A 117 -13.44 39.33 -14.54
N LYS A 118 -13.20 38.02 -14.42
CA LYS A 118 -13.21 37.08 -15.55
C LYS A 118 -14.60 36.88 -16.12
N VAL A 119 -15.58 36.65 -15.25
CA VAL A 119 -16.98 36.47 -15.66
C VAL A 119 -17.54 37.75 -16.29
N GLY A 120 -17.21 38.93 -15.74
CA GLY A 120 -17.61 40.24 -16.26
C GLY A 120 -16.69 40.84 -17.33
N GLY A 121 -15.69 40.09 -17.77
CA GLY A 121 -14.68 40.55 -18.72
C GLY A 121 -15.16 40.54 -20.17
N ASN A 122 -14.41 41.19 -21.06
CA ASN A 122 -14.71 41.22 -22.50
C ASN A 122 -14.21 39.99 -23.27
N ASN A 123 -13.60 39.01 -22.60
CA ASN A 123 -13.10 37.79 -23.23
C ASN A 123 -14.17 36.71 -23.26
N ALA A 124 -15.01 36.72 -24.31
CA ALA A 124 -16.10 35.76 -24.51
C ALA A 124 -15.67 34.28 -24.54
N GLU A 125 -14.37 34.00 -24.63
CA GLU A 125 -13.78 32.67 -24.63
C GLU A 125 -13.22 32.25 -23.26
N ASP A 126 -13.34 33.09 -22.22
CA ASP A 126 -12.93 32.72 -20.86
C ASP A 126 -13.83 31.62 -20.30
N ASN A 127 -13.21 30.55 -19.81
CA ASN A 127 -13.94 29.38 -19.30
C ASN A 127 -14.83 29.73 -18.11
N CYS A 128 -14.39 30.62 -17.20
CA CYS A 128 -15.21 31.03 -16.06
C CYS A 128 -16.45 31.79 -16.53
N GLN A 129 -16.31 32.66 -17.54
CA GLN A 129 -17.44 33.37 -18.14
C GLN A 129 -18.41 32.42 -18.85
N LEU A 130 -17.90 31.44 -19.60
CA LEU A 130 -18.72 30.45 -20.29
C LEU A 130 -19.46 29.52 -19.31
N GLU A 131 -18.77 28.98 -18.30
CA GLU A 131 -19.35 28.14 -17.24
C GLU A 131 -20.44 28.87 -16.50
N PHE A 132 -20.14 30.06 -15.98
CA PHE A 132 -21.07 30.82 -15.16
C PHE A 132 -22.34 31.14 -15.94
N ASN A 133 -22.20 31.62 -17.17
CA ASN A 133 -23.34 31.97 -18.00
C ASN A 133 -24.14 30.74 -18.44
N TYR A 134 -23.48 29.63 -18.75
CA TYR A 134 -24.17 28.38 -19.08
C TYR A 134 -24.92 27.82 -17.87
N ALA A 135 -24.28 27.77 -16.70
CA ALA A 135 -24.87 27.38 -15.43
C ALA A 135 -26.07 28.26 -15.04
N ALA A 136 -25.94 29.59 -15.15
CA ALA A 136 -27.01 30.52 -14.86
C ALA A 136 -28.23 30.32 -15.79
N ARG A 137 -28.01 29.99 -17.05
CA ARG A 137 -29.08 29.65 -18.00
C ARG A 137 -29.70 28.28 -17.73
N ARG A 138 -28.88 27.28 -17.40
CA ARG A 138 -29.31 25.88 -17.32
C ARG A 138 -29.91 25.50 -15.97
N LYS A 139 -29.36 26.04 -14.89
CA LYS A 139 -29.73 25.72 -13.50
C LYS A 139 -30.45 26.87 -12.80
N THR A 140 -30.36 28.10 -13.32
CA THR A 140 -30.87 29.33 -12.71
C THR A 140 -30.14 29.71 -11.41
N ALA A 141 -30.27 30.96 -10.98
CA ALA A 141 -29.67 31.44 -9.73
C ALA A 141 -30.11 30.62 -8.50
N SER A 142 -31.32 30.06 -8.51
CA SER A 142 -31.87 29.28 -7.39
C SER A 142 -31.12 27.97 -7.09
N LYS A 143 -30.36 27.45 -8.07
CA LYS A 143 -29.53 26.25 -7.94
C LYS A 143 -28.02 26.56 -7.92
N MET A 144 -27.67 27.84 -7.80
CA MET A 144 -26.29 28.31 -7.70
C MET A 144 -26.00 28.79 -6.28
N ILE A 145 -24.96 28.25 -5.66
CA ILE A 145 -24.58 28.50 -4.26
C ILE A 145 -23.30 29.35 -4.27
N PRO A 146 -23.39 30.65 -3.95
CA PRO A 146 -22.19 31.48 -3.85
C PRO A 146 -21.39 31.15 -2.58
N VAL A 147 -20.08 30.93 -2.76
CA VAL A 147 -19.11 30.66 -1.69
C VAL A 147 -17.98 31.66 -1.80
N LEU A 148 -17.88 32.60 -0.85
CA LEU A 148 -16.81 33.59 -0.83
C LEU A 148 -15.55 32.96 -0.24
N ILE A 149 -14.46 32.95 -1.00
CA ILE A 149 -13.14 32.45 -0.54
C ILE A 149 -12.05 33.53 -0.56
N ASP A 150 -12.34 34.69 -1.14
CA ASP A 150 -11.44 35.84 -1.15
C ASP A 150 -11.53 36.62 0.18
N PRO A 151 -10.42 36.80 0.90
CA PRO A 151 -10.40 37.45 2.21
C PRO A 151 -10.64 38.96 2.16
N SER A 152 -10.73 39.56 0.96
CA SER A 152 -10.95 40.99 0.79
C SER A 152 -12.24 41.47 1.48
N PRO A 153 -12.15 42.44 2.43
CA PRO A 153 -13.33 42.99 3.09
C PRO A 153 -14.35 43.59 2.13
N ALA A 154 -13.91 44.08 0.96
CA ALA A 154 -14.80 44.68 -0.03
C ALA A 154 -15.79 43.68 -0.63
N LEU A 155 -15.40 42.40 -0.77
CA LEU A 155 -16.25 41.36 -1.36
C LEU A 155 -17.25 40.76 -0.38
N LYS A 156 -17.14 41.07 0.92
CA LYS A 156 -18.15 40.67 1.92
C LYS A 156 -19.48 41.43 1.74
N ASN A 157 -19.45 42.56 1.05
CA ASN A 157 -20.65 43.28 0.62
C ASN A 157 -20.99 42.88 -0.83
N THR A 158 -22.06 42.10 -1.02
CA THR A 158 -22.48 41.63 -2.35
C THR A 158 -22.88 42.76 -3.29
N GLY A 159 -23.20 43.96 -2.78
CA GLY A 159 -23.41 45.15 -3.61
C GLY A 159 -22.17 45.61 -4.39
N ASN A 160 -20.99 45.11 -4.02
CA ASN A 160 -19.75 45.33 -4.75
C ASN A 160 -19.48 44.26 -5.81
N TRP A 161 -20.30 43.20 -5.89
CA TRP A 161 -20.18 42.22 -6.96
C TRP A 161 -20.74 42.84 -8.24
N THR A 162 -19.90 42.97 -9.25
CA THR A 162 -20.24 43.61 -10.53
C THR A 162 -20.46 42.56 -11.63
N GLY A 163 -20.90 43.01 -12.81
CA GLY A 163 -21.12 42.14 -13.97
C GLY A 163 -22.18 41.07 -13.71
N GLU A 164 -22.04 39.95 -14.42
CA GLU A 164 -23.00 38.84 -14.41
C GLU A 164 -23.03 38.14 -13.05
N VAL A 165 -21.91 38.08 -12.31
CA VAL A 165 -21.91 37.54 -10.94
C VAL A 165 -22.79 38.39 -10.02
N GLY A 166 -22.64 39.72 -10.06
CA GLY A 166 -23.50 40.64 -9.34
C GLY A 166 -24.96 40.56 -9.75
N PHE A 167 -25.21 40.50 -11.06
CA PHE A 167 -26.56 40.42 -11.63
C PHE A 167 -27.32 39.15 -11.22
N VAL A 168 -26.65 37.99 -11.23
CA VAL A 168 -27.28 36.69 -10.94
C VAL A 168 -27.28 36.38 -9.44
N LEU A 169 -26.19 36.66 -8.73
CA LEU A 169 -25.97 36.20 -7.34
C LEU A 169 -25.92 37.33 -6.30
N GLY A 170 -25.89 38.61 -6.69
CA GLY A 170 -25.74 39.72 -5.74
C GLY A 170 -26.84 39.83 -4.68
N GLY A 171 -28.03 39.28 -4.95
CA GLY A 171 -29.14 39.17 -4.00
C GLY A 171 -29.23 37.85 -3.22
N HIS A 172 -28.30 36.91 -3.43
CA HIS A 172 -28.33 35.59 -2.78
C HIS A 172 -27.45 35.58 -1.53
N LEU A 173 -27.85 34.80 -0.51
CA LEU A 173 -27.02 34.55 0.66
C LEU A 173 -25.82 33.69 0.26
N TYR A 174 -24.62 34.16 0.58
CA TYR A 174 -23.37 33.43 0.35
C TYR A 174 -22.83 32.79 1.62
N LEU A 175 -22.01 31.75 1.45
CA LEU A 175 -21.22 31.17 2.54
C LEU A 175 -19.81 31.77 2.54
N ASP A 176 -19.36 32.26 3.69
CA ASP A 176 -18.03 32.83 3.84
C ASP A 176 -17.03 31.77 4.34
N LEU A 177 -16.12 31.37 3.45
CA LEU A 177 -14.99 30.49 3.72
C LEU A 177 -13.65 31.25 3.72
N SER A 178 -13.67 32.58 3.52
CA SER A 178 -12.47 33.37 3.24
C SER A 178 -11.44 33.36 4.38
N SER A 179 -11.88 33.12 5.62
CA SER A 179 -11.03 33.03 6.81
C SER A 179 -10.75 31.60 7.26
N ALA A 180 -11.24 30.59 6.54
CA ALA A 180 -11.14 29.20 6.95
C ALA A 180 -9.86 28.52 6.45
N PHE A 181 -9.27 29.00 5.36
CA PHE A 181 -8.05 28.45 4.79
C PHE A 181 -6.85 28.70 5.73
N GLY A 182 -6.12 27.63 6.06
CA GLY A 182 -5.04 27.64 7.06
C GLY A 182 -5.47 27.20 8.47
N ASN A 183 -6.75 26.87 8.68
CA ASN A 183 -7.27 26.25 9.90
C ASN A 183 -8.20 25.08 9.55
N ASP A 184 -7.67 23.86 9.64
CA ASP A 184 -8.36 22.65 9.19
C ASP A 184 -9.70 22.40 9.91
N GLN A 185 -9.76 22.68 11.22
CA GLN A 185 -11.00 22.51 11.98
C GLN A 185 -12.08 23.51 11.56
N LEU A 186 -11.69 24.77 11.34
CA LEU A 186 -12.61 25.81 10.88
C LEU A 186 -13.08 25.53 9.45
N LEU A 187 -12.17 25.08 8.57
CA LEU A 187 -12.50 24.69 7.20
C LEU A 187 -13.48 23.52 7.17
N ALA A 188 -13.24 22.47 7.97
CA ALA A 188 -14.17 21.35 8.08
C ALA A 188 -15.58 21.80 8.50
N SER A 189 -15.68 22.64 9.54
CA SER A 189 -16.96 23.19 10.02
C SER A 189 -17.67 24.04 8.95
N LYS A 190 -16.93 24.87 8.21
CA LYS A 190 -17.50 25.63 7.10
C LYS A 190 -17.93 24.76 5.91
N VAL A 191 -17.26 23.63 5.69
CA VAL A 191 -17.72 22.64 4.71
C VAL A 191 -18.98 21.92 5.19
N ASP A 192 -19.17 21.68 6.49
CA ASP A 192 -20.44 21.17 7.02
C ASP A 192 -21.61 22.12 6.74
N GLU A 193 -21.41 23.44 6.92
CA GLU A 193 -22.39 24.47 6.53
C GLU A 193 -22.69 24.43 5.01
N LEU A 194 -21.65 24.22 4.19
CA LEU A 194 -21.80 24.08 2.74
C LEU A 194 -22.58 22.82 2.36
N VAL A 195 -22.33 21.67 3.01
CA VAL A 195 -23.12 20.45 2.79
C VAL A 195 -24.58 20.68 3.13
N ALA A 196 -24.89 21.29 4.27
CA ALA A 196 -26.27 21.62 4.63
C ALA A 196 -26.93 22.52 3.57
N LYS A 197 -26.18 23.50 3.04
CA LYS A 197 -26.68 24.37 1.96
C LYS A 197 -26.90 23.59 0.66
N ILE A 198 -25.98 22.73 0.26
CA ILE A 198 -26.11 21.85 -0.91
C ILE A 198 -27.36 20.98 -0.76
N VAL A 199 -27.55 20.33 0.39
CA VAL A 199 -28.74 19.49 0.63
C VAL A 199 -30.03 20.31 0.56
N SER A 200 -30.03 21.56 1.07
CA SER A 200 -31.21 22.43 0.97
C SER A 200 -31.57 22.85 -0.46
N VAL A 201 -30.57 22.91 -1.36
CA VAL A 201 -30.73 23.38 -2.74
C VAL A 201 -30.93 22.23 -3.71
N ALA A 202 -30.10 21.20 -3.61
CA ALA A 202 -30.09 20.03 -4.50
C ALA A 202 -31.04 18.92 -4.01
N GLY A 203 -31.38 18.88 -2.72
CA GLY A 203 -32.08 17.77 -2.06
C GLY A 203 -31.10 16.77 -1.43
N ALA A 204 -31.60 15.65 -0.87
CA ALA A 204 -30.73 14.64 -0.23
C ALA A 204 -29.61 14.17 -1.19
N PRO A 205 -28.38 13.93 -0.70
CA PRO A 205 -27.24 13.50 -1.52
C PRO A 205 -27.55 12.26 -2.35
N LEU A 206 -26.98 12.18 -3.56
CA LEU A 206 -27.15 11.01 -4.43
C LEU A 206 -26.74 9.71 -3.73
N ALA A 207 -25.67 9.73 -2.93
CA ALA A 207 -25.21 8.58 -2.15
C ALA A 207 -26.28 8.06 -1.17
N GLU A 208 -26.99 8.94 -0.47
CA GLU A 208 -28.06 8.56 0.47
C GLU A 208 -29.31 8.05 -0.25
N ARG A 209 -29.65 8.64 -1.41
CA ARG A 209 -30.83 8.25 -2.19
C ARG A 209 -30.67 6.91 -2.91
N ILE A 210 -29.44 6.59 -3.31
CA ILE A 210 -29.12 5.28 -3.86
C ILE A 210 -29.22 4.22 -2.75
N GLN A 211 -28.86 4.56 -1.51
CA GLN A 211 -29.04 3.67 -0.35
C GLN A 211 -30.53 3.49 0.04
N SER A 212 -31.36 4.53 -0.03
CA SER A 212 -32.78 4.45 0.42
C SER A 212 -33.69 3.61 -0.47
N ASN A 213 -33.26 3.32 -1.71
CA ASN A 213 -34.01 2.50 -2.66
C ASN A 213 -33.54 1.03 -2.71
N GLU A 214 -32.55 0.66 -1.89
CA GLU A 214 -32.25 -0.74 -1.62
C GLU A 214 -33.17 -1.24 -0.49
N ILE A 215 -34.02 -2.24 -0.77
CA ILE A 215 -34.74 -2.95 0.28
C ILE A 215 -33.72 -3.82 1.02
N THR A 216 -33.08 -3.25 2.03
CA THR A 216 -32.14 -3.97 2.88
C THR A 216 -32.90 -4.72 3.97
N GLY A 217 -32.26 -5.75 4.55
CA GLY A 217 -32.82 -6.50 5.67
C GLY A 217 -33.13 -5.62 6.89
N GLU A 218 -32.41 -4.50 7.03
CA GLU A 218 -32.57 -3.54 8.12
C GLU A 218 -33.85 -2.71 7.98
N VAL A 219 -34.17 -2.27 6.75
CA VAL A 219 -35.42 -1.56 6.44
C VAL A 219 -36.63 -2.48 6.64
N LEU A 220 -36.55 -3.75 6.19
CA LEU A 220 -37.61 -4.75 6.44
C LEU A 220 -37.76 -5.05 7.94
N CYS A 221 -36.65 -5.05 8.70
CA CYS A 221 -36.68 -5.21 10.14
C CYS A 221 -37.27 -3.98 10.87
N GLY A 222 -37.33 -2.81 10.23
CA GLY A 222 -37.96 -1.61 10.79
C GLY A 222 -39.49 -1.61 10.73
N VAL A 223 -40.10 -2.41 9.83
CA VAL A 223 -41.53 -2.32 9.55
C VAL A 223 -42.39 -2.76 10.73
N ALA A 224 -43.36 -1.93 11.14
CA ALA A 224 -44.23 -2.14 12.30
C ALA A 224 -45.68 -2.49 11.93
N SER A 225 -46.08 -2.32 10.67
CA SER A 225 -47.41 -2.67 10.19
C SER A 225 -47.44 -3.16 8.74
N ALA A 226 -48.53 -3.86 8.37
CA ALA A 226 -48.74 -4.30 6.98
C ALA A 226 -49.00 -3.14 6.00
N ASP A 227 -49.44 -1.98 6.50
CA ASP A 227 -49.67 -0.79 5.67
C ASP A 227 -48.35 -0.14 5.25
N GLU A 228 -47.34 -0.13 6.12
CA GLU A 228 -45.96 0.29 5.78
C GLU A 228 -45.32 -0.61 4.71
N VAL A 229 -45.54 -1.92 4.75
CA VAL A 229 -45.10 -2.85 3.67
C VAL A 229 -45.75 -2.49 2.32
N LYS A 230 -46.97 -1.97 2.34
CA LYS A 230 -47.70 -1.54 1.15
C LYS A 230 -47.13 -0.25 0.58
N GLU A 231 -46.75 0.69 1.44
CA GLU A 231 -46.06 1.94 1.09
C GLU A 231 -44.66 1.69 0.52
N MET A 232 -44.01 0.57 0.91
CA MET A 232 -42.74 0.09 0.32
C MET A 232 -42.90 -0.62 -1.05
N GLY A 233 -44.09 -0.57 -1.67
CA GLY A 233 -44.31 -1.01 -3.05
C GLY A 233 -45.05 -2.35 -3.21
N VAL A 234 -45.44 -3.04 -2.14
CA VAL A 234 -46.26 -4.27 -2.23
C VAL A 234 -47.74 -3.90 -2.33
N ALA A 235 -48.19 -3.48 -3.51
CA ALA A 235 -49.49 -2.84 -3.74
C ALA A 235 -50.74 -3.66 -3.33
N LEU A 236 -50.64 -4.99 -3.30
CA LEU A 236 -51.77 -5.88 -2.94
C LEU A 236 -51.85 -6.09 -1.42
N ALA A 237 -52.91 -5.57 -0.80
CA ALA A 237 -53.11 -5.63 0.66
C ALA A 237 -52.98 -7.04 1.28
N PRO A 238 -53.48 -8.13 0.66
CA PRO A 238 -53.27 -9.48 1.19
C PRO A 238 -51.78 -9.90 1.18
N LYS A 239 -51.02 -9.51 0.15
CA LYS A 239 -49.59 -9.85 0.03
C LYS A 239 -48.72 -9.02 0.96
N ALA A 240 -49.06 -7.73 1.14
CA ALA A 240 -48.38 -6.87 2.12
C ALA A 240 -48.53 -7.43 3.54
N ARG A 241 -49.74 -7.90 3.89
CA ARG A 241 -50.01 -8.52 5.18
C ARG A 241 -49.28 -9.85 5.38
N MET A 242 -49.31 -10.72 4.37
CA MET A 242 -48.53 -11.97 4.40
C MET A 242 -47.02 -11.73 4.54
N LEU A 243 -46.49 -10.71 3.85
CA LEU A 243 -45.07 -10.37 3.95
C LEU A 243 -44.73 -9.77 5.31
N PHE A 244 -45.59 -8.91 5.86
CA PHE A 244 -45.45 -8.38 7.21
C PHE A 244 -45.47 -9.48 8.28
N ASP A 245 -46.39 -10.44 8.16
CA ASP A 245 -46.47 -11.58 9.08
C ASP A 245 -45.17 -12.42 9.02
N LYS A 246 -44.62 -12.62 7.82
CA LYS A 246 -43.33 -13.31 7.61
C LYS A 246 -42.14 -12.52 8.16
N ILE A 247 -42.11 -11.21 7.98
CA ILE A 247 -41.10 -10.34 8.58
C ILE A 247 -41.16 -10.43 10.10
N THR A 248 -42.36 -10.40 10.68
CA THR A 248 -42.58 -10.50 12.13
C THR A 248 -42.12 -11.87 12.66
N GLU A 249 -42.42 -12.94 11.92
CA GLU A 249 -41.91 -14.29 12.20
C GLU A 249 -40.38 -14.31 12.16
N PHE A 250 -39.74 -13.69 11.16
CA PHE A 250 -38.28 -13.65 11.03
C PHE A 250 -37.59 -12.77 12.07
N LYS A 251 -38.24 -11.71 12.55
CA LYS A 251 -37.76 -10.93 13.71
C LYS A 251 -37.69 -11.80 14.96
N ALA A 252 -38.68 -12.66 15.15
CA ALA A 252 -38.76 -13.52 16.33
C ALA A 252 -37.88 -14.77 16.22
N SER A 253 -37.71 -15.32 15.03
CA SER A 253 -37.13 -16.66 14.81
C SER A 253 -35.89 -16.69 13.92
N GLY A 254 -35.44 -15.52 13.43
CA GLY A 254 -34.39 -15.39 12.42
C GLY A 254 -34.92 -15.63 11.00
N VAL A 255 -34.23 -15.10 9.99
CA VAL A 255 -34.58 -15.33 8.58
C VAL A 255 -34.14 -16.75 8.18
N PRO A 256 -35.05 -17.61 7.68
CA PRO A 256 -34.70 -18.93 7.18
C PRO A 256 -33.65 -18.83 6.07
N SER A 257 -32.54 -19.55 6.23
CA SER A 257 -31.42 -19.58 5.28
C SER A 257 -31.81 -19.96 3.84
N GLN A 258 -32.95 -20.64 3.68
CA GLN A 258 -33.54 -21.04 2.41
C GLN A 258 -34.10 -19.86 1.59
N LEU A 259 -34.41 -18.72 2.22
CA LEU A 259 -34.84 -17.50 1.52
C LEU A 259 -33.65 -16.66 1.02
N LEU A 260 -32.45 -16.95 1.51
CA LEU A 260 -31.19 -16.30 1.11
C LEU A 260 -30.53 -17.00 -0.10
N GLN A 261 -31.12 -18.10 -0.59
CA GLN A 261 -30.68 -18.83 -1.77
C GLN A 261 -31.62 -18.55 -2.96
N ALA A 262 -31.06 -18.17 -4.12
CA ALA A 262 -31.82 -18.08 -5.36
C ALA A 262 -32.33 -19.48 -5.75
N LYS A 263 -33.64 -19.58 -6.02
CA LYS A 263 -34.34 -20.86 -6.14
C LYS A 263 -34.37 -21.33 -7.60
N ASP A 264 -33.75 -22.48 -7.88
CA ASP A 264 -34.11 -23.33 -9.01
C ASP A 264 -35.03 -24.49 -8.56
N ALA A 265 -35.87 -24.93 -9.48
CA ALA A 265 -37.08 -25.71 -9.24
C ALA A 265 -36.87 -27.16 -8.75
N THR A 266 -37.76 -27.58 -7.84
CA THR A 266 -37.94 -28.91 -7.19
C THR A 266 -38.06 -30.11 -8.16
N PRO A 267 -37.79 -31.38 -7.72
CA PRO A 267 -38.80 -32.15 -6.98
C PRO A 267 -38.33 -33.14 -5.87
N THR A 268 -39.13 -33.15 -4.80
CA THR A 268 -39.65 -34.23 -3.93
C THR A 268 -38.94 -35.59 -3.78
N THR A 269 -38.52 -35.96 -2.55
CA THR A 269 -39.03 -37.13 -1.77
C THR A 269 -38.50 -37.14 -0.32
N ALA A 270 -39.26 -37.75 0.59
CA ALA A 270 -39.19 -37.60 2.05
C ALA A 270 -38.38 -38.70 2.79
N VAL A 271 -38.25 -38.52 4.12
CA VAL A 271 -37.81 -39.44 5.22
C VAL A 271 -36.33 -39.28 5.58
N SER A 272 -35.85 -39.01 6.81
CA SER A 272 -36.36 -38.99 8.20
C SER A 272 -35.46 -38.06 9.08
N PRO A 273 -35.88 -37.64 10.29
CA PRO A 273 -35.20 -36.59 11.06
C PRO A 273 -33.95 -37.12 11.77
N ARG A 274 -32.80 -36.50 11.51
CA ARG A 274 -31.64 -36.54 12.41
C ARG A 274 -31.42 -35.17 13.02
N THR A 275 -31.28 -35.22 14.33
CA THR A 275 -31.21 -34.18 15.34
C THR A 275 -30.31 -33.00 14.96
N LEU A 276 -30.87 -31.79 15.09
CA LEU A 276 -30.19 -30.50 15.04
C LEU A 276 -29.18 -30.40 16.20
N THR A 277 -27.91 -30.28 15.87
CA THR A 277 -26.93 -29.53 16.66
C THR A 277 -25.83 -29.03 15.72
N THR A 278 -25.94 -27.79 15.26
CA THR A 278 -24.76 -27.05 14.77
C THR A 278 -25.07 -25.55 14.76
N THR A 279 -24.56 -24.86 15.78
CA THR A 279 -24.24 -23.42 15.69
C THR A 279 -23.31 -23.22 14.48
N GLN A 280 -23.71 -22.42 13.51
CA GLN A 280 -22.92 -22.15 12.31
C GLN A 280 -21.81 -21.13 12.66
N GLU A 281 -20.54 -21.50 12.46
CA GLU A 281 -19.38 -20.64 12.75
C GLU A 281 -19.36 -19.42 11.80
N THR A 282 -19.00 -18.25 12.32
CA THR A 282 -18.76 -17.03 11.54
C THR A 282 -17.39 -17.07 10.84
N PHE A 283 -17.18 -16.27 9.80
CA PHE A 283 -15.88 -16.19 9.10
C PHE A 283 -14.72 -15.83 10.05
N GLU A 284 -14.95 -14.90 10.98
CA GLU A 284 -13.92 -14.49 11.94
C GLU A 284 -13.60 -15.61 12.93
N GLU A 285 -14.58 -16.42 13.34
CA GLU A 285 -14.34 -17.61 14.17
C GLU A 285 -13.55 -18.66 13.40
N ILE A 286 -13.87 -18.91 12.13
CA ILE A 286 -13.13 -19.85 11.27
C ILE A 286 -11.69 -19.36 11.06
N LYS A 287 -11.51 -18.07 10.74
CA LYS A 287 -10.20 -17.44 10.58
C LYS A 287 -9.38 -17.54 11.88
N ALA A 288 -9.98 -17.25 13.03
CA ALA A 288 -9.32 -17.38 14.33
C ALA A 288 -8.93 -18.83 14.63
N ALA A 289 -9.76 -19.81 14.26
CA ALA A 289 -9.44 -21.22 14.43
C ALA A 289 -8.31 -21.70 13.50
N LEU A 290 -8.12 -21.07 12.34
CA LEU A 290 -7.03 -21.36 11.41
C LEU A 290 -5.73 -20.64 11.76
N LEU A 291 -5.77 -19.59 12.58
CA LEU A 291 -4.61 -18.77 12.91
C LEU A 291 -3.90 -19.31 14.17
N PRO A 292 -2.68 -19.86 14.06
CA PRO A 292 -1.93 -20.29 15.23
C PRO A 292 -1.61 -19.10 16.15
N PRO A 293 -1.63 -19.27 17.49
CA PRO A 293 -1.37 -18.18 18.43
C PRO A 293 0.06 -17.65 18.39
N THR A 294 0.98 -18.40 17.79
CA THR A 294 2.40 -18.04 17.65
C THR A 294 2.70 -17.22 16.39
N TRP A 295 1.71 -17.03 15.51
CA TRP A 295 1.90 -16.29 14.27
C TRP A 295 1.73 -14.78 14.49
N ALA A 296 2.53 -14.00 13.77
CA ALA A 296 2.45 -12.55 13.76
C ALA A 296 1.67 -12.06 12.56
N GLN A 297 0.91 -10.96 12.75
CA GLN A 297 0.30 -10.23 11.64
C GLN A 297 1.36 -9.42 10.91
N LEU A 298 1.44 -9.57 9.59
CA LEU A 298 2.37 -8.89 8.69
C LEU A 298 1.69 -7.75 7.92
N TYR A 299 0.44 -7.97 7.48
CA TYR A 299 -0.37 -6.97 6.80
C TYR A 299 -1.67 -6.68 7.56
N LYS A 300 -2.05 -5.40 7.55
CA LYS A 300 -3.35 -4.91 8.02
C LYS A 300 -3.79 -3.70 7.21
N TYR A 301 -4.17 -3.93 5.96
CA TYR A 301 -4.72 -2.89 5.08
C TYR A 301 -6.24 -2.84 5.20
N GLN A 302 -6.78 -1.70 5.60
CA GLN A 302 -8.22 -1.43 5.62
C GLN A 302 -8.58 -0.56 4.42
N LEU A 303 -8.68 -1.17 3.23
CA LEU A 303 -8.86 -0.44 1.96
C LEU A 303 -10.19 0.34 1.87
N GLU A 304 -11.13 0.13 2.79
CA GLU A 304 -12.31 0.99 2.97
C GLU A 304 -12.01 2.35 3.64
N THR A 305 -10.87 2.49 4.33
CA THR A 305 -10.52 3.72 5.04
C THR A 305 -9.26 4.36 4.48
N SER A 306 -8.24 3.55 4.18
CA SER A 306 -6.98 4.03 3.62
C SER A 306 -6.20 2.92 2.93
N GLY A 307 -5.32 3.28 2.01
CA GLY A 307 -4.29 2.39 1.48
C GLY A 307 -3.14 2.11 2.46
N ALA A 308 -3.17 2.64 3.69
CA ALA A 308 -2.06 2.49 4.64
C ALA A 308 -2.05 1.09 5.28
N ASN A 309 -0.87 0.50 5.43
CA ASN A 309 -0.70 -0.63 6.32
C ASN A 309 -0.74 -0.12 7.76
N GLN A 310 -1.63 -0.64 8.61
CA GLN A 310 -1.69 -0.21 10.01
C GLN A 310 -0.52 -0.70 10.88
N LEU A 311 0.37 -1.53 10.33
CA LEU A 311 1.51 -2.13 11.03
C LEU A 311 2.86 -1.54 10.60
N SER A 312 2.88 -0.59 9.67
CA SER A 312 4.10 0.04 9.16
C SER A 312 3.81 1.42 8.57
N ASN A 313 4.85 2.10 8.07
CA ASN A 313 4.70 3.37 7.37
C ASN A 313 4.35 3.19 5.88
N HIS A 314 4.17 1.94 5.41
CA HIS A 314 3.87 1.67 4.01
C HIS A 314 2.45 2.11 3.65
N LYS A 315 2.31 2.72 2.48
CA LYS A 315 1.02 3.13 1.90
C LYS A 315 0.91 2.63 0.47
N LEU A 316 -0.08 1.77 0.24
CA LEU A 316 -0.45 1.30 -1.10
C LEU A 316 -0.83 2.49 -1.97
N THR A 317 -0.29 2.51 -3.19
CA THR A 317 -0.65 3.44 -4.25
C THR A 317 -1.35 2.69 -5.38
N TRP A 318 -2.16 3.39 -6.18
CA TRP A 318 -2.92 2.81 -7.29
C TRP A 318 -3.01 3.82 -8.44
N PRO A 319 -3.19 3.37 -9.69
CA PRO A 319 -3.27 4.26 -10.84
C PRO A 319 -4.64 4.96 -10.84
N THR A 320 -4.65 6.29 -10.83
CA THR A 320 -5.87 7.09 -11.02
C THR A 320 -6.00 7.53 -12.48
N PRO A 321 -7.22 7.60 -13.05
CA PRO A 321 -8.53 7.34 -12.43
C PRO A 321 -8.98 5.86 -12.48
N ALA A 322 -8.16 4.96 -13.04
CA ALA A 322 -8.53 3.57 -13.27
C ALA A 322 -8.85 2.77 -12.00
N CYS A 323 -8.23 3.16 -10.88
CA CYS A 323 -8.55 2.69 -9.55
C CYS A 323 -9.03 3.85 -8.68
N SER A 324 -9.92 3.55 -7.74
CA SER A 324 -10.43 4.51 -6.76
C SER A 324 -10.69 3.82 -5.44
N MET A 325 -10.82 4.58 -4.35
CA MET A 325 -11.08 4.03 -3.03
C MET A 325 -12.35 4.64 -2.45
N SER A 326 -13.20 3.81 -1.85
CA SER A 326 -14.45 4.25 -1.22
C SER A 326 -14.72 3.52 0.09
N VAL A 327 -15.48 4.16 0.97
CA VAL A 327 -15.85 3.58 2.28
C VAL A 327 -16.71 2.31 2.14
N LEU A 328 -17.58 2.28 1.13
CA LEU A 328 -18.50 1.16 0.92
C LEU A 328 -17.83 0.01 0.16
N GLY A 329 -17.09 0.32 -0.90
CA GLY A 329 -16.49 -0.66 -1.81
C GLY A 329 -15.09 -1.10 -1.39
N GLY A 330 -14.32 -0.28 -0.69
CA GLY A 330 -12.87 -0.46 -0.57
C GLY A 330 -12.14 0.09 -1.78
N LEU A 331 -11.01 -0.52 -2.13
CA LEU A 331 -10.28 -0.21 -3.36
C LEU A 331 -11.00 -0.85 -4.55
N PHE A 332 -11.56 -0.02 -5.41
CA PHE A 332 -12.06 -0.39 -6.72
C PHE A 332 -10.94 -0.35 -7.76
N SER A 333 -10.94 -1.33 -8.64
CA SER A 333 -10.08 -1.41 -9.81
C SER A 333 -10.92 -1.70 -11.05
N ASN A 334 -10.74 -0.94 -12.13
CA ASN A 334 -11.51 -1.08 -13.37
C ASN A 334 -11.00 -2.19 -14.31
N GLY A 335 -9.88 -2.84 -13.97
CA GLY A 335 -9.24 -3.86 -14.81
C GLY A 335 -8.62 -3.35 -16.12
N ASP A 336 -8.46 -2.04 -16.29
CA ASP A 336 -7.88 -1.42 -17.50
C ASP A 336 -6.90 -0.30 -17.12
N TYR A 337 -5.71 -0.73 -16.70
CA TYR A 337 -4.63 0.15 -16.24
C TYR A 337 -3.24 -0.32 -16.64
N ALA A 338 -3.12 -1.33 -17.52
CA ALA A 338 -1.81 -1.86 -17.94
C ALA A 338 -0.92 -0.75 -18.53
N ASP A 339 -1.49 0.13 -19.35
CA ASP A 339 -0.76 1.22 -19.97
C ASP A 339 -0.29 2.28 -18.97
N LEU A 340 -1.06 2.53 -17.90
CA LEU A 340 -0.71 3.46 -16.81
C LEU A 340 0.43 2.95 -15.93
N MET A 341 0.67 1.63 -15.93
CA MET A 341 1.65 0.96 -15.08
C MET A 341 3.03 0.83 -15.72
N LYS A 342 3.18 1.09 -17.03
CA LYS A 342 4.43 0.82 -17.80
C LYS A 342 5.71 1.42 -17.20
N ASN A 343 5.60 2.52 -16.46
CA ASN A 343 6.74 3.18 -15.81
C ASN A 343 6.60 3.32 -14.28
N ASN A 344 5.54 2.76 -13.68
CA ASN A 344 5.17 2.97 -12.28
C ASN A 344 5.16 1.64 -11.52
N TRP A 345 6.34 1.05 -11.36
CA TRP A 345 6.49 -0.28 -10.77
C TRP A 345 6.11 -0.35 -9.29
N GLU A 346 6.13 0.78 -8.56
CA GLU A 346 5.74 0.86 -7.14
C GLU A 346 4.23 0.78 -6.91
N VAL A 347 3.44 1.05 -7.94
CA VAL A 347 1.99 1.10 -7.83
C VAL A 347 1.43 -0.32 -7.65
N HIS A 348 0.36 -0.45 -6.87
CA HIS A 348 -0.26 -1.74 -6.50
C HIS A 348 0.61 -2.71 -5.69
N ARG A 349 1.83 -2.31 -5.29
CA ARG A 349 2.68 -3.11 -4.40
C ARG A 349 2.26 -2.92 -2.94
N LEU A 350 2.13 -4.03 -2.22
CA LEU A 350 1.99 -4.05 -0.77
C LEU A 350 3.39 -4.02 -0.14
N GLU A 351 3.49 -3.71 1.15
CA GLU A 351 4.77 -3.63 1.87
C GLU A 351 5.66 -4.86 1.60
N PRO A 352 6.92 -4.68 1.19
CA PRO A 352 7.90 -5.75 1.12
C PRO A 352 8.09 -6.43 2.48
N LEU A 353 7.98 -7.76 2.54
CA LEU A 353 8.07 -8.50 3.79
C LEU A 353 9.42 -9.17 4.01
N ALA A 354 10.23 -9.34 2.97
CA ALA A 354 11.51 -10.05 3.08
C ALA A 354 11.33 -11.39 3.81
N SER A 355 12.23 -11.78 4.70
CA SER A 355 12.09 -13.02 5.47
C SER A 355 11.02 -12.99 6.56
N ARG A 356 10.24 -11.90 6.72
CA ARG A 356 9.11 -11.89 7.66
C ARG A 356 8.01 -12.86 7.23
N LEU A 357 7.87 -13.13 5.94
CA LEU A 357 6.93 -14.11 5.41
C LEU A 357 7.60 -15.49 5.28
N ASP A 358 6.99 -16.51 5.89
CA ASP A 358 7.28 -17.90 5.56
C ASP A 358 6.32 -18.39 4.47
N LYS A 359 6.84 -18.68 3.27
CA LYS A 359 6.04 -19.18 2.14
C LYS A 359 5.34 -20.51 2.43
N ARG A 360 5.82 -21.28 3.42
CA ARG A 360 5.26 -22.58 3.83
C ARG A 360 4.14 -22.44 4.85
N GLU A 361 4.20 -21.38 5.66
CA GLU A 361 3.35 -21.18 6.83
C GLU A 361 2.82 -19.74 6.85
N PHE A 362 1.76 -19.49 6.07
CA PHE A 362 1.07 -18.20 6.06
C PHE A 362 -0.44 -18.33 5.91
N LEU A 363 -1.15 -17.29 6.34
CA LEU A 363 -2.59 -17.14 6.19
C LEU A 363 -2.84 -15.76 5.59
N LEU A 364 -3.34 -15.76 4.35
CA LEU A 364 -3.79 -14.56 3.64
C LEU A 364 -5.32 -14.50 3.72
N SER A 365 -5.85 -13.37 4.16
CA SER A 365 -7.28 -13.10 4.26
C SER A 365 -7.58 -11.77 3.59
N PHE A 366 -8.58 -11.75 2.72
CA PHE A 366 -9.09 -10.53 2.12
C PHE A 366 -10.54 -10.68 1.70
N LYS A 367 -11.22 -9.55 1.54
CA LYS A 367 -12.57 -9.48 1.00
C LYS A 367 -12.51 -8.97 -0.42
N MET A 368 -13.19 -9.65 -1.33
CA MET A 368 -13.29 -9.22 -2.71
C MET A 368 -14.73 -9.27 -3.21
N LYS A 369 -15.05 -8.34 -4.11
CA LYS A 369 -16.23 -8.40 -4.98
C LYS A 369 -15.73 -8.34 -6.42
N VAL A 370 -15.92 -9.42 -7.14
CA VAL A 370 -15.40 -9.62 -8.49
C VAL A 370 -16.48 -9.17 -9.47
N VAL A 371 -16.10 -8.34 -10.45
CA VAL A 371 -17.03 -7.91 -11.52
C VAL A 371 -16.84 -8.75 -12.77
N ARG A 372 -15.60 -9.18 -13.05
CA ARG A 372 -15.23 -9.96 -14.24
C ARG A 372 -14.21 -11.05 -13.88
N GLY A 373 -14.34 -12.22 -14.50
CA GLY A 373 -13.33 -13.28 -14.48
C GLY A 373 -12.10 -12.95 -15.33
N ASP A 374 -11.21 -13.93 -15.50
CA ASP A 374 -9.85 -13.79 -16.07
C ASP A 374 -9.06 -12.70 -15.34
N ALA A 375 -9.04 -12.79 -14.02
CA ALA A 375 -8.54 -11.76 -13.13
C ALA A 375 -7.65 -12.32 -12.02
N THR A 376 -6.61 -11.59 -11.65
CA THR A 376 -5.73 -11.89 -10.53
C THR A 376 -5.88 -10.79 -9.47
N PRO A 377 -6.77 -10.94 -8.47
CA PRO A 377 -6.93 -9.97 -7.39
C PRO A 377 -5.64 -9.72 -6.59
N ILE A 378 -4.88 -10.79 -6.28
CA ILE A 378 -3.67 -10.74 -5.47
C ILE A 378 -2.67 -11.79 -5.98
N CYS A 379 -1.40 -11.39 -6.12
CA CYS A 379 -0.28 -12.29 -6.37
C CYS A 379 0.94 -11.92 -5.52
N ALA A 380 1.94 -12.81 -5.44
CA ALA A 380 3.14 -12.63 -4.63
C ALA A 380 4.43 -12.87 -5.43
N GLY A 381 5.34 -11.90 -5.36
CA GLY A 381 6.60 -11.85 -6.10
C GLY A 381 6.47 -11.16 -7.46
N TYR A 382 7.61 -10.68 -7.99
CA TYR A 382 7.69 -10.10 -9.34
C TYR A 382 7.35 -11.14 -10.41
N ASN A 383 7.96 -12.32 -10.31
CA ASN A 383 7.53 -13.53 -11.01
C ASN A 383 6.69 -14.34 -10.02
N PRO A 384 5.36 -14.42 -10.17
CA PRO A 384 4.51 -14.91 -9.10
C PRO A 384 4.84 -16.34 -8.65
N TRP A 385 5.33 -16.49 -7.42
CA TRP A 385 5.48 -17.83 -6.79
C TRP A 385 4.14 -18.30 -6.21
N PHE A 386 3.22 -17.37 -5.98
CA PHE A 386 1.85 -17.61 -5.56
C PHE A 386 0.92 -16.56 -6.20
N ALA A 387 -0.23 -16.98 -6.70
CA ALA A 387 -1.28 -16.08 -7.14
C ALA A 387 -2.67 -16.68 -6.88
N ILE A 388 -3.65 -15.80 -6.69
CA ILE A 388 -5.05 -16.15 -6.65
C ILE A 388 -5.67 -15.63 -7.93
N ASP A 389 -6.10 -16.55 -8.78
CA ASP A 389 -6.74 -16.25 -10.05
C ASP A 389 -8.23 -16.56 -10.00
N ILE A 390 -8.97 -15.87 -10.86
CA ILE A 390 -10.37 -16.09 -11.13
C ILE A 390 -10.47 -16.36 -12.62
N SER A 391 -10.91 -17.55 -13.00
CA SER A 391 -11.10 -17.90 -14.40
C SER A 391 -12.30 -17.18 -15.02
N SER A 392 -12.39 -17.20 -16.35
CA SER A 392 -13.54 -16.68 -17.11
C SER A 392 -14.91 -17.20 -16.65
N ASP A 393 -14.98 -18.43 -16.14
CA ASP A 393 -16.18 -19.06 -15.56
C ASP A 393 -16.32 -18.85 -14.04
N MET A 394 -15.58 -17.88 -13.49
CA MET A 394 -15.66 -17.42 -12.09
C MET A 394 -15.25 -18.47 -11.04
N CYS A 395 -14.41 -19.42 -11.42
CA CYS A 395 -13.79 -20.34 -10.47
C CYS A 395 -12.54 -19.73 -9.84
N LEU A 396 -12.37 -19.98 -8.55
CA LEU A 396 -11.18 -19.57 -7.80
C LEU A 396 -10.06 -20.59 -8.05
N ILE A 397 -8.88 -20.10 -8.42
CA ILE A 397 -7.71 -20.93 -8.74
C ILE A 397 -6.53 -20.43 -7.91
N ILE A 398 -5.84 -21.35 -7.23
CA ILE A 398 -4.57 -21.07 -6.58
C ILE A 398 -3.45 -21.48 -7.54
N GLN A 399 -2.68 -20.50 -8.00
CA GLN A 399 -1.49 -20.72 -8.80
C GLN A 399 -0.25 -20.68 -7.93
N CYS A 400 0.72 -21.54 -8.23
CA CYS A 400 2.05 -21.55 -7.65
C CYS A 400 3.10 -21.73 -8.73
N ASN A 401 4.35 -21.35 -8.42
CA ASN A 401 5.51 -21.65 -9.26
C ASN A 401 5.37 -21.15 -10.71
N ARG A 402 4.98 -19.88 -10.89
CA ARG A 402 4.77 -19.29 -12.24
C ARG A 402 3.76 -20.08 -13.07
N GLU A 403 2.65 -20.45 -12.44
CA GLU A 403 1.53 -21.20 -13.02
C GLU A 403 1.83 -22.66 -13.39
N VAL A 404 3.01 -23.18 -13.03
CA VAL A 404 3.34 -24.60 -13.21
C VAL A 404 2.43 -25.48 -12.36
N ASP A 405 2.07 -25.01 -11.16
CA ASP A 405 1.22 -25.71 -10.22
C ASP A 405 -0.11 -24.96 -10.03
N SER A 406 -1.18 -25.45 -10.67
CA SER A 406 -2.51 -24.83 -10.69
C SER A 406 -3.54 -25.70 -9.97
N PHE A 407 -4.24 -25.12 -9.00
CA PHE A 407 -5.23 -25.82 -8.18
C PHE A 407 -6.59 -25.10 -8.20
N VAL A 408 -7.59 -25.72 -8.83
CA VAL A 408 -8.97 -25.21 -8.81
C VAL A 408 -9.57 -25.49 -7.42
N VAL A 409 -10.12 -24.46 -6.78
CA VAL A 409 -10.76 -24.60 -5.47
C VAL A 409 -12.14 -25.23 -5.63
N GLN A 410 -12.38 -26.34 -4.93
CA GLN A 410 -13.62 -27.13 -5.04
C GLN A 410 -14.39 -27.13 -3.72
N LEU A 411 -15.70 -27.31 -3.82
CA LEU A 411 -16.60 -27.55 -2.70
C LEU A 411 -17.37 -28.84 -2.98
N HIS A 412 -17.15 -29.88 -2.16
CA HIS A 412 -17.80 -31.19 -2.26
C HIS A 412 -17.39 -32.04 -3.48
N GLY A 413 -16.12 -32.01 -3.89
CA GLY A 413 -15.54 -32.75 -5.02
C GLY A 413 -14.37 -33.68 -4.61
N ALA A 414 -14.69 -34.97 -4.45
CA ALA A 414 -13.79 -36.14 -4.32
C ALA A 414 -12.62 -36.09 -3.31
N SER A 415 -12.79 -36.85 -2.22
CA SER A 415 -11.68 -37.23 -1.34
C SER A 415 -10.64 -38.07 -2.09
N ARG A 416 -9.40 -37.60 -2.13
CA ARG A 416 -8.24 -38.47 -2.34
C ARG A 416 -7.09 -38.07 -1.43
N GLN A 417 -6.77 -39.02 -0.54
CA GLN A 417 -5.57 -39.19 0.28
C GLN A 417 -4.98 -37.94 0.95
N VAL A 418 -5.02 -37.97 2.28
CA VAL A 418 -4.25 -37.09 3.17
C VAL A 418 -2.77 -37.21 2.84
N VAL A 419 -2.21 -36.19 2.19
CA VAL A 419 -0.77 -35.97 2.03
C VAL A 419 -0.36 -34.80 2.92
N ALA A 420 0.87 -34.82 3.43
CA ALA A 420 1.36 -34.02 4.56
C ALA A 420 1.38 -32.49 4.40
N CYS A 421 1.08 -31.94 3.22
CA CYS A 421 0.97 -30.50 2.98
C CYS A 421 -0.39 -30.16 2.37
N VAL A 422 -1.24 -29.53 3.17
CA VAL A 422 -2.62 -29.20 2.82
C VAL A 422 -2.80 -27.69 2.86
N LYS A 423 -3.21 -27.09 1.74
CA LYS A 423 -3.73 -25.71 1.75
C LYS A 423 -5.22 -25.77 2.04
N THR A 424 -5.65 -25.07 3.09
CA THR A 424 -7.07 -24.91 3.42
C THR A 424 -7.55 -23.59 2.84
N VAL A 425 -8.63 -23.62 2.05
CA VAL A 425 -9.28 -22.42 1.53
C VAL A 425 -10.64 -22.28 2.20
N VAL A 426 -10.99 -21.07 2.61
CA VAL A 426 -12.30 -20.73 3.17
C VAL A 426 -12.90 -19.62 2.33
N VAL A 427 -14.14 -19.81 1.87
CA VAL A 427 -14.89 -18.81 1.12
C VAL A 427 -16.16 -18.49 1.89
N ASN A 428 -16.30 -17.24 2.35
CA ASN A 428 -17.37 -16.80 3.24
C ASN A 428 -17.41 -17.59 4.56
N THR A 429 -18.24 -18.61 4.69
CA THR A 429 -18.31 -19.49 5.88
C THR A 429 -18.07 -20.95 5.53
N GLU A 430 -17.76 -21.25 4.27
CA GLU A 430 -17.58 -22.60 3.78
C GLU A 430 -16.10 -22.96 3.75
N ARG A 431 -15.75 -24.09 4.38
CA ARG A 431 -14.42 -24.70 4.25
C ARG A 431 -14.40 -25.49 2.94
N MET A 432 -13.55 -25.08 2.01
CA MET A 432 -13.39 -25.73 0.72
C MET A 432 -12.62 -27.05 0.87
N ASP A 433 -12.67 -27.89 -0.16
CA ASP A 433 -11.94 -29.15 -0.16
C ASP A 433 -10.42 -28.89 -0.02
N PRO A 434 -9.71 -29.68 0.81
CA PRO A 434 -8.29 -29.43 1.04
C PRO A 434 -7.46 -29.68 -0.23
N ILE A 435 -6.61 -28.71 -0.58
CA ILE A 435 -5.70 -28.83 -1.72
C ILE A 435 -4.47 -29.60 -1.27
N SER A 436 -4.32 -30.82 -1.78
CA SER A 436 -3.15 -31.66 -1.54
C SER A 436 -2.01 -31.25 -2.46
N LEU A 437 -0.88 -30.86 -1.88
CA LEU A 437 0.33 -30.57 -2.65
C LEU A 437 1.09 -31.88 -2.95
N PRO A 438 1.74 -32.00 -4.12
CA PRO A 438 2.63 -33.12 -4.43
C PRO A 438 3.70 -33.32 -3.33
N PRO A 439 4.14 -34.56 -3.05
CA PRO A 439 5.15 -34.82 -2.01
C PRO A 439 6.48 -34.06 -2.19
N GLN A 440 6.83 -33.75 -3.44
CA GLN A 440 8.03 -32.98 -3.82
C GLN A 440 7.73 -31.51 -4.15
N PHE A 441 6.56 -30.98 -3.74
CA PHE A 441 6.23 -29.59 -3.99
C PHE A 441 7.17 -28.69 -3.19
N GLU A 442 7.94 -27.88 -3.92
CA GLU A 442 8.70 -26.77 -3.36
C GLU A 442 8.36 -25.52 -4.16
N PHE A 443 8.35 -24.38 -3.49
CA PHE A 443 8.22 -23.12 -4.20
C PHE A 443 9.48 -22.88 -5.02
N THR A 444 9.36 -22.76 -6.35
CA THR A 444 10.45 -22.35 -7.24
C THR A 444 10.78 -20.89 -6.94
N ALA A 445 11.72 -20.66 -6.03
CA ALA A 445 12.27 -19.35 -5.76
C ALA A 445 13.79 -19.45 -5.72
N ASP A 446 14.47 -18.47 -6.32
CA ASP A 446 15.93 -18.35 -6.31
C ASP A 446 16.49 -18.10 -4.89
N SER A 447 15.61 -17.79 -3.91
CA SER A 447 15.86 -17.81 -2.46
C SER A 447 14.52 -17.77 -1.69
N PRO A 448 14.41 -18.35 -0.47
CA PRO A 448 13.24 -18.19 0.40
C PRO A 448 12.92 -16.74 0.75
N THR A 449 13.92 -15.86 0.67
CA THR A 449 13.83 -14.46 1.08
C THR A 449 13.29 -13.59 -0.06
N HIS A 450 13.75 -13.81 -1.29
CA HIS A 450 13.32 -13.03 -2.45
C HIS A 450 11.82 -13.17 -2.79
N GLY A 451 11.23 -12.05 -3.18
CA GLY A 451 9.85 -12.00 -3.71
C GLY A 451 8.76 -12.20 -2.65
N ASN A 452 9.09 -12.03 -1.36
CA ASN A 452 8.12 -12.00 -0.28
C ASN A 452 7.42 -10.64 -0.22
N GLU A 453 6.64 -10.36 -1.25
CA GLU A 453 5.86 -9.15 -1.39
C GLU A 453 4.62 -9.49 -2.21
N PHE A 454 3.47 -8.96 -1.80
CA PHE A 454 2.24 -9.13 -2.58
C PHE A 454 1.96 -7.89 -3.42
N SER A 455 1.32 -8.11 -4.57
CA SER A 455 0.89 -7.07 -5.49
C SER A 455 -0.56 -7.32 -5.90
N LEU A 456 -1.29 -6.26 -6.23
CA LEU A 456 -2.64 -6.33 -6.80
C LEU A 456 -2.62 -6.47 -8.34
N THR A 457 -1.43 -6.66 -8.92
CA THR A 457 -1.25 -6.90 -10.34
C THR A 457 -0.02 -7.76 -10.61
N ARG A 458 -0.07 -8.54 -11.70
CA ARG A 458 1.07 -9.34 -12.18
C ARG A 458 2.07 -8.43 -12.88
N LEU A 459 3.14 -8.06 -12.18
CA LEU A 459 4.10 -7.07 -12.66
C LEU A 459 4.96 -7.55 -13.84
N ASP A 460 5.09 -8.87 -14.00
CA ASP A 460 5.83 -9.52 -15.09
C ASP A 460 5.06 -9.49 -16.42
N THR A 461 3.75 -9.78 -16.40
CA THR A 461 2.94 -9.87 -17.62
C THR A 461 2.00 -8.68 -17.83
N MET A 462 1.59 -7.99 -16.76
CA MET A 462 0.51 -6.99 -16.76
C MET A 462 -0.80 -7.52 -17.36
N THR A 463 -1.05 -8.83 -17.26
CA THR A 463 -2.28 -9.50 -17.72
C THR A 463 -3.22 -9.82 -16.56
N ASN A 464 -4.45 -10.23 -16.88
CA ASN A 464 -5.47 -10.63 -15.91
C ASN A 464 -5.73 -9.55 -14.85
N LEU A 465 -5.84 -8.29 -15.28
CA LEU A 465 -6.04 -7.17 -14.37
C LEU A 465 -7.38 -7.31 -13.64
N PHE A 466 -7.34 -7.14 -12.33
CA PHE A 466 -8.53 -7.27 -11.50
C PHE A 466 -9.54 -6.17 -11.80
N HIS A 467 -10.77 -6.57 -12.14
CA HIS A 467 -11.92 -5.68 -12.19
C HIS A 467 -12.85 -6.01 -11.04
N GLY A 468 -12.90 -5.13 -10.04
CA GLY A 468 -13.74 -5.33 -8.86
C GLY A 468 -13.34 -4.49 -7.67
N ASN A 469 -13.78 -4.90 -6.50
CA ASN A 469 -13.49 -4.24 -5.23
C ASN A 469 -12.69 -5.16 -4.30
N LEU A 470 -11.71 -4.59 -3.60
CA LEU A 470 -10.92 -5.24 -2.57
C LEU A 470 -11.04 -4.49 -1.23
N ARG A 471 -11.19 -5.26 -0.15
CA ARG A 471 -11.26 -4.78 1.23
C ARG A 471 -10.43 -5.68 2.14
N LYS A 472 -9.97 -5.11 3.25
CA LYS A 472 -9.34 -5.83 4.37
C LYS A 472 -8.26 -6.84 3.96
N ILE A 473 -7.09 -6.41 3.50
CA ILE A 473 -5.98 -7.35 3.23
C ILE A 473 -5.20 -7.58 4.52
N GLU A 474 -5.22 -8.82 4.99
CA GLU A 474 -4.52 -9.26 6.19
C GLU A 474 -3.67 -10.48 5.87
N LEU A 475 -2.45 -10.50 6.40
CA LEU A 475 -1.51 -11.58 6.20
C LEU A 475 -0.85 -11.91 7.52
N TYR A 476 -0.72 -13.19 7.81
CA TYR A 476 -0.10 -13.71 9.02
C TYR A 476 0.90 -14.79 8.66
N SER A 477 1.98 -14.92 9.45
CA SER A 477 2.99 -15.97 9.27
C SER A 477 3.74 -16.22 10.58
N THR A 478 4.56 -17.27 10.62
CA THR A 478 5.44 -17.57 11.74
C THR A 478 6.44 -16.44 11.99
N VAL A 479 6.79 -16.22 13.25
CA VAL A 479 7.84 -15.24 13.62
C VAL A 479 9.22 -15.80 13.28
N PRO A 480 10.12 -15.04 12.62
CA PRO A 480 11.44 -15.55 12.18
C PRO A 480 12.25 -16.28 13.25
N CYS A 481 12.34 -15.73 14.47
CA CYS A 481 13.11 -16.35 15.57
C CYS A 481 12.50 -17.67 16.11
N MET A 482 11.24 -17.96 15.77
CA MET A 482 10.55 -19.19 16.18
C MET A 482 10.65 -20.31 15.14
N ARG A 483 11.20 -20.02 13.95
CA ARG A 483 11.36 -21.01 12.87
C ARG A 483 12.56 -21.92 13.14
N PRO A 484 12.65 -23.07 12.44
CA PRO A 484 13.88 -23.87 12.43
C PRO A 484 15.09 -23.00 12.05
N GLN A 485 16.05 -22.90 12.97
CA GLN A 485 17.19 -22.02 12.82
C GLN A 485 18.23 -22.63 11.86
N PRO A 486 18.90 -21.81 11.02
CA PRO A 486 19.98 -22.30 10.18
C PRO A 486 21.09 -22.94 11.03
N VAL A 487 21.56 -24.10 10.60
CA VAL A 487 22.67 -24.80 11.28
C VAL A 487 23.99 -24.16 10.85
N VAL A 488 24.74 -23.64 11.82
CA VAL A 488 26.12 -23.20 11.64
C VAL A 488 27.04 -24.30 12.15
N GLY A 489 27.90 -24.82 11.28
CA GLY A 489 28.95 -25.74 11.66
C GLY A 489 30.12 -25.01 12.31
N HIS A 490 30.81 -25.69 13.22
CA HIS A 490 32.21 -25.37 13.44
C HIS A 490 32.98 -26.07 12.31
N PRO A 491 33.91 -25.42 11.60
CA PRO A 491 34.72 -26.13 10.60
C PRO A 491 35.44 -27.30 11.28
N ASP A 492 35.11 -28.53 10.87
CA ASP A 492 35.74 -29.75 11.39
C ASP A 492 37.27 -29.63 11.21
N GLY A 493 38.01 -29.66 12.31
CA GLY A 493 39.48 -29.70 12.29
C GLY A 493 40.21 -28.36 12.16
N PHE A 494 39.52 -27.21 12.18
CA PHE A 494 40.22 -25.93 12.34
C PHE A 494 40.45 -25.64 13.84
N PRO A 495 41.70 -25.37 14.27
CA PRO A 495 41.93 -24.90 15.62
C PRO A 495 41.18 -23.58 15.83
N ASP A 496 40.63 -23.37 17.03
CA ASP A 496 40.05 -22.08 17.41
C ASP A 496 41.15 -21.00 17.34
N CYS A 497 41.18 -20.32 16.20
CA CYS A 497 42.19 -19.34 15.82
C CYS A 497 41.84 -17.95 16.34
N ARG A 498 40.73 -17.81 17.08
CA ARG A 498 40.22 -16.52 17.57
C ARG A 498 41.23 -15.78 18.42
N ALA A 499 41.93 -16.47 19.32
CA ALA A 499 42.96 -15.86 20.15
C ALA A 499 44.12 -15.29 19.31
N THR A 500 44.57 -16.04 18.30
CA THR A 500 45.61 -15.59 17.36
C THR A 500 45.11 -14.41 16.53
N HIS A 501 43.87 -14.49 16.03
CA HIS A 501 43.24 -13.41 15.26
C HIS A 501 43.18 -12.11 16.07
N LEU A 502 42.66 -12.16 17.30
CA LEU A 502 42.57 -11.00 18.18
C LEU A 502 43.96 -10.43 18.52
N GLY A 503 44.98 -11.28 18.65
CA GLY A 503 46.37 -10.86 18.82
C GLY A 503 46.91 -10.07 17.63
N MET A 504 46.65 -10.53 16.41
CA MET A 504 47.04 -9.82 15.17
C MET A 504 46.32 -8.49 15.02
N VAL A 505 45.00 -8.47 15.27
CA VAL A 505 44.18 -7.25 15.24
C VAL A 505 44.68 -6.23 16.27
N HIS A 506 44.93 -6.66 17.50
CA HIS A 506 45.50 -5.79 18.53
C HIS A 506 46.86 -5.23 18.12
N GLY A 507 47.71 -6.04 17.48
CA GLY A 507 48.97 -5.59 16.89
C GLY A 507 48.77 -4.44 15.90
N CYS A 508 47.86 -4.61 14.93
CA CYS A 508 47.53 -3.57 13.95
C CYS A 508 47.02 -2.29 14.62
N VAL A 509 46.05 -2.40 15.55
CA VAL A 509 45.45 -1.26 16.25
C VAL A 509 46.51 -0.45 17.01
N VAL A 510 47.44 -1.13 17.71
CA VAL A 510 48.51 -0.49 18.48
C VAL A 510 49.56 0.13 17.57
N GLU A 511 50.03 -0.61 16.57
CA GLU A 511 51.06 -0.15 15.63
C GLU A 511 50.59 1.08 14.85
N TRP A 512 49.33 1.05 14.39
CA TRP A 512 48.72 2.11 13.60
C TRP A 512 48.11 3.23 14.45
N LYS A 513 48.15 3.11 15.79
CA LYS A 513 47.64 4.10 16.75
C LYS A 513 46.17 4.45 16.52
N MET A 514 45.33 3.44 16.29
CA MET A 514 43.91 3.62 15.98
C MET A 514 43.07 3.76 17.25
N ASN A 515 41.96 4.50 17.13
CA ASN A 515 40.93 4.62 18.18
C ASN A 515 39.67 3.88 17.75
N ALA A 516 38.94 3.30 18.71
CA ALA A 516 37.64 2.69 18.45
C ALA A 516 36.64 3.79 18.06
N LEU A 517 35.92 3.57 16.95
CA LEU A 517 34.81 4.42 16.52
C LEU A 517 33.45 3.80 16.85
N CYS A 518 33.34 2.47 16.77
CA CYS A 518 32.24 1.69 17.29
C CYS A 518 32.72 0.28 17.67
N ASP A 519 32.03 -0.36 18.63
CA ASP A 519 32.40 -1.68 19.14
C ASP A 519 31.17 -2.44 19.65
N TYR A 520 30.65 -3.34 18.82
CA TYR A 520 29.57 -4.29 19.11
C TYR A 520 30.19 -5.63 19.54
N ARG A 521 30.46 -5.77 20.84
CA ARG A 521 31.23 -6.90 21.39
C ARG A 521 30.49 -8.23 21.48
N ASP A 522 29.19 -8.17 21.79
CA ASP A 522 28.37 -9.35 22.02
C ASP A 522 26.97 -9.15 21.46
N MET A 523 26.82 -9.47 20.18
CA MET A 523 25.55 -9.39 19.47
C MET A 523 24.59 -10.55 19.78
N LYS A 524 24.88 -11.38 20.80
CA LYS A 524 23.97 -12.43 21.32
C LYS A 524 22.97 -11.88 22.32
N THR A 525 23.31 -10.78 22.98
CA THR A 525 22.52 -10.18 24.06
C THR A 525 21.96 -8.83 23.68
N SER A 526 22.70 -8.02 22.92
CA SER A 526 22.25 -6.71 22.45
C SER A 526 23.04 -6.25 21.23
N VAL A 527 22.45 -5.34 20.45
CA VAL A 527 23.13 -4.70 19.31
C VAL A 527 23.52 -3.26 19.66
N VAL A 528 24.18 -3.10 20.81
CA VAL A 528 24.56 -1.79 21.36
C VAL A 528 26.05 -1.53 21.15
N ASP A 529 26.37 -0.34 20.66
CA ASP A 529 27.73 0.17 20.57
C ASP A 529 28.28 0.48 21.98
N SER A 530 29.41 -0.14 22.31
CA SER A 530 30.06 -0.03 23.62
C SER A 530 31.03 1.16 23.75
N VAL A 531 31.32 1.89 22.67
CA VAL A 531 32.22 3.06 22.72
C VAL A 531 31.51 4.26 23.40
N GLU A 532 32.18 4.90 24.37
CA GLU A 532 31.66 6.11 25.05
C GLU A 532 31.76 7.35 24.14
N GLY A 533 30.74 8.24 24.17
CA GLY A 533 30.74 9.50 23.42
C GLY A 533 29.97 9.53 22.09
N THR A 534 29.38 8.41 21.64
CA THR A 534 28.47 8.37 20.47
C THR A 534 27.12 9.07 20.70
N VAL A 535 26.85 9.59 21.92
CA VAL A 535 25.65 10.36 22.25
C VAL A 535 26.05 11.69 22.91
N HIS A 536 26.16 12.75 22.11
CA HIS A 536 25.80 14.13 22.46
C HIS A 536 25.90 15.02 21.21
N SER A 537 24.82 15.07 20.43
CA SER A 537 24.55 16.18 19.51
C SER A 537 23.05 16.24 19.26
N LEU A 538 22.33 16.78 20.26
CA LEU A 538 21.07 17.47 19.99
C LEU A 538 21.36 18.61 19.00
N MET A 539 20.56 18.69 17.94
CA MET A 539 20.49 19.78 16.96
C MET A 539 21.68 19.95 16.00
N LEU A 540 21.61 19.29 14.84
CA LEU A 540 21.80 19.98 13.56
C LEU A 540 21.13 19.16 12.43
N LEU A 541 19.88 19.51 12.11
CA LEU A 541 19.24 19.07 10.87
C LEU A 541 20.01 19.68 9.69
N ARG A 542 20.81 18.88 9.00
CA ARG A 542 21.09 19.11 7.58
C ARG A 542 20.41 18.00 6.79
N ALA A 543 19.30 18.35 6.16
CA ALA A 543 18.66 17.54 5.14
C ALA A 543 19.63 17.36 3.97
N ILE A 544 20.22 16.17 3.83
CA ILE A 544 20.74 15.73 2.54
C ILE A 544 19.52 15.19 1.78
N VAL A 545 19.08 15.94 0.78
CA VAL A 545 17.99 15.55 -0.11
C VAL A 545 18.60 14.60 -1.15
N PHE A 546 18.26 13.33 -1.08
CA PHE A 546 18.31 12.43 -2.22
C PHE A 546 16.86 12.09 -2.58
N GLU A 547 16.43 12.45 -3.79
CA GLU A 547 15.18 11.99 -4.41
C GLU A 547 13.88 12.12 -3.56
N GLY A 548 13.69 13.25 -2.88
CA GLY A 548 12.33 13.65 -2.44
C GLY A 548 11.78 13.03 -1.16
N HIS A 549 12.58 12.31 -0.36
CA HIS A 549 12.15 11.82 0.96
C HIS A 549 12.94 12.45 2.13
N PRO A 550 12.28 13.01 3.15
CA PRO A 550 12.97 13.53 4.33
C PRO A 550 13.40 12.37 5.26
N LEU A 551 14.70 12.21 5.44
CA LEU A 551 15.28 11.29 6.41
C LEU A 551 15.37 11.98 7.79
N ILE A 552 14.58 11.48 8.75
CA ILE A 552 14.67 11.88 10.16
C ILE A 552 15.69 10.95 10.83
N ASP A 553 16.86 11.49 11.16
CA ASP A 553 17.97 10.74 11.73
C ASP A 553 17.77 10.55 13.25
N TYR A 554 17.28 9.38 13.67
CA TYR A 554 17.25 8.99 15.08
C TYR A 554 18.61 8.41 15.49
N VAL A 555 19.36 9.19 16.28
CA VAL A 555 20.71 8.84 16.77
C VAL A 555 20.60 8.03 18.07
N GLY A 556 20.69 6.70 17.97
CA GLY A 556 20.78 5.78 19.11
C GLY A 556 22.13 5.06 19.15
N LYS A 557 22.56 4.59 20.34
CA LYS A 557 23.70 3.66 20.46
C LYS A 557 23.40 2.26 19.92
N GLU A 558 22.13 1.98 19.66
CA GLU A 558 21.64 0.67 19.24
C GLU A 558 21.50 0.62 17.72
N MET A 559 22.04 -0.43 17.09
CA MET A 559 21.84 -0.68 15.67
C MET A 559 20.40 -1.11 15.43
N ALA A 560 19.69 -0.47 14.49
CA ALA A 560 18.35 -0.91 14.11
C ALA A 560 18.43 -2.22 13.32
N VAL A 561 17.75 -3.26 13.80
CA VAL A 561 17.72 -4.60 13.19
C VAL A 561 16.50 -4.75 12.29
N PRO A 562 16.63 -5.32 11.07
CA PRO A 562 15.51 -5.57 10.18
C PRO A 562 14.44 -6.45 10.82
N LYS A 563 13.18 -6.26 10.44
CA LYS A 563 12.06 -7.01 11.05
C LYS A 563 12.08 -8.51 10.74
N GLY A 564 12.76 -8.92 9.66
CA GLY A 564 13.00 -10.32 9.32
C GLY A 564 14.18 -10.95 10.09
N SER A 565 14.97 -10.12 10.75
CA SER A 565 16.19 -10.45 11.48
C SER A 565 15.93 -10.54 12.99
N PHE A 566 16.83 -11.18 13.76
CA PHE A 566 16.62 -11.39 15.20
C PHE A 566 17.92 -11.68 15.95
N ILE A 567 17.90 -11.51 17.27
CA ILE A 567 19.01 -11.86 18.17
C ILE A 567 18.89 -13.33 18.56
N HIS A 568 19.92 -14.14 18.24
CA HIS A 568 20.02 -15.53 18.66
C HIS A 568 20.89 -15.64 19.92
N PRO A 569 20.42 -16.30 21.01
CA PRO A 569 21.09 -16.30 22.31
C PRO A 569 22.48 -16.96 22.30
N GLU A 570 22.75 -17.85 21.33
CA GLU A 570 24.02 -18.58 21.25
C GLU A 570 24.90 -18.15 20.06
N LEU A 571 24.27 -17.69 18.97
CA LEU A 571 24.92 -17.53 17.66
C LEU A 571 25.09 -16.06 17.27
N GLY A 572 24.57 -15.11 18.04
CA GLY A 572 24.65 -13.69 17.71
C GLY A 572 23.42 -13.20 16.94
N THR A 573 23.51 -12.02 16.36
CA THR A 573 22.39 -11.42 15.62
C THR A 573 22.35 -12.01 14.22
N TYR A 574 21.21 -12.62 13.87
CA TYR A 574 20.94 -13.13 12.54
C TYR A 574 20.38 -12.01 11.66
N PHE A 575 21.03 -11.80 10.51
CA PHE A 575 20.57 -10.93 9.45
C PHE A 575 20.10 -11.76 8.27
N ASP A 576 18.89 -11.49 7.78
CA ASP A 576 18.19 -12.37 6.86
C ASP A 576 18.55 -12.18 5.38
N GLY A 577 19.36 -11.17 5.05
CA GLY A 577 19.91 -10.98 3.70
C GLY A 577 18.98 -10.34 2.68
N ASP A 578 17.72 -10.04 3.03
CA ASP A 578 16.73 -9.46 2.09
C ASP A 578 16.04 -8.21 2.65
N TYR A 579 16.76 -7.43 3.44
CA TYR A 579 16.24 -6.21 4.04
C TYR A 579 16.57 -4.95 3.24
N TYR A 580 17.00 -5.07 1.97
CA TYR A 580 17.39 -3.92 1.15
C TYR A 580 16.25 -2.91 1.00
N SER A 581 15.05 -3.38 0.66
CA SER A 581 13.88 -2.50 0.51
C SER A 581 13.48 -1.85 1.84
N GLU A 582 13.61 -2.56 2.96
CA GLU A 582 13.35 -1.98 4.29
C GLU A 582 14.39 -0.88 4.62
N ALA A 583 15.67 -1.16 4.34
CA ALA A 583 16.78 -0.23 4.57
C ALA A 583 16.67 1.03 3.71
N PHE A 584 16.23 0.89 2.44
CA PHE A 584 16.02 2.02 1.54
C PHE A 584 15.08 3.09 2.12
N HIS A 585 14.07 2.68 2.89
CA HIS A 585 13.13 3.60 3.54
C HIS A 585 13.51 3.97 4.99
N GLN A 586 14.59 3.40 5.54
CA GLN A 586 15.05 3.59 6.91
C GLN A 586 16.59 3.68 6.95
N ALA A 587 17.16 4.89 6.82
CA ALA A 587 18.62 5.04 6.68
C ALA A 587 19.44 4.52 7.88
N ASN A 588 18.82 4.31 9.05
CA ASN A 588 19.52 3.83 10.25
C ASN A 588 19.49 2.30 10.35
N LEU A 589 18.79 1.60 9.45
CA LEU A 589 18.71 0.15 9.45
C LEU A 589 20.08 -0.46 9.14
N THR A 590 20.55 -1.34 10.02
CA THR A 590 21.86 -2.02 9.93
C THR A 590 23.08 -1.10 9.88
N ARG A 591 22.94 0.16 10.33
CA ARG A 591 24.06 1.10 10.45
C ARG A 591 24.81 0.86 11.76
N ALA A 592 26.11 0.62 11.65
CA ALA A 592 27.00 0.46 12.80
C ALA A 592 27.56 1.82 13.24
N GLY A 593 27.34 2.18 14.50
CA GLY A 593 27.65 3.48 15.05
C GLY A 593 26.82 4.61 14.42
N ASN A 594 27.43 5.80 14.37
CA ASN A 594 26.87 6.99 13.73
C ASN A 594 27.72 7.40 12.53
N CYS A 595 27.32 8.46 11.83
CA CYS A 595 28.23 9.12 10.88
C CYS A 595 29.53 9.53 11.59
N PHE A 596 30.66 8.96 11.18
CA PHE A 596 31.94 9.14 11.86
C PHE A 596 32.62 10.47 11.53
N ASN A 597 32.28 11.07 10.37
CA ASN A 597 32.85 12.30 9.83
C ASN A 597 34.39 12.25 9.86
N ARG A 598 35.07 13.36 10.17
CA ARG A 598 36.54 13.45 10.27
C ARG A 598 37.19 12.49 11.29
N ARG A 599 36.43 11.72 12.08
CA ARG A 599 36.98 10.67 12.94
C ARG A 599 37.36 9.40 12.18
N LEU A 600 36.75 9.16 11.00
CA LEU A 600 37.13 8.08 10.10
C LEU A 600 38.08 8.61 9.02
N ASN A 601 39.27 8.04 8.95
CA ASN A 601 40.27 8.32 7.92
C ASN A 601 40.22 7.20 6.88
N ASN A 602 39.80 7.53 5.67
CA ASN A 602 39.63 6.57 4.58
C ASN A 602 40.94 5.85 4.18
N TYR A 603 42.11 6.35 4.61
CA TYR A 603 43.43 5.73 4.35
C TYR A 603 44.06 5.07 5.58
N ALA A 604 43.39 5.08 6.74
CA ALA A 604 43.90 4.51 7.98
C ALA A 604 42.75 4.10 8.90
N PHE A 605 42.14 2.94 8.60
CA PHE A 605 41.07 2.32 9.36
C PHE A 605 41.16 0.79 9.36
N LEU A 606 40.48 0.14 10.30
CA LEU A 606 40.36 -1.31 10.40
C LEU A 606 38.96 -1.70 10.87
N VAL A 607 38.27 -2.53 10.09
CA VAL A 607 36.99 -3.14 10.48
C VAL A 607 37.22 -4.58 10.84
N THR A 608 36.64 -5.00 11.97
CA THR A 608 36.76 -6.37 12.49
C THR A 608 35.38 -6.95 12.69
N MET A 609 35.18 -8.21 12.33
CA MET A 609 33.91 -8.90 12.54
C MET A 609 34.11 -10.39 12.77
N ARG A 610 33.20 -10.97 13.55
CA ARG A 610 33.05 -12.41 13.68
C ARG A 610 31.68 -12.80 13.19
N PHE A 611 31.63 -13.63 12.16
CA PHE A 611 30.39 -13.91 11.45
C PHE A 611 30.32 -15.34 10.90
N ALA A 612 29.13 -15.78 10.55
CA ALA A 612 28.88 -16.98 9.77
C ALA A 612 27.88 -16.67 8.66
N SER A 613 28.34 -16.61 7.41
CA SER A 613 27.51 -16.27 6.25
C SER A 613 26.61 -17.45 5.87
N MET A 614 25.36 -17.20 5.46
CA MET A 614 24.43 -18.26 5.02
C MET A 614 24.46 -18.50 3.51
N GLY A 615 25.11 -17.61 2.78
CA GLY A 615 25.25 -17.61 1.33
C GLY A 615 26.10 -16.40 0.89
N PRO A 616 26.15 -16.09 -0.41
CA PRO A 616 26.84 -14.91 -0.91
C PRO A 616 26.21 -13.65 -0.32
N CYS A 617 27.04 -12.77 0.25
CA CYS A 617 26.55 -11.58 0.93
C CYS A 617 27.59 -10.46 0.98
N TYR A 618 27.10 -9.25 1.19
CA TYR A 618 27.94 -8.10 1.50
C TYR A 618 28.19 -8.09 3.00
N LEU A 619 29.44 -8.27 3.42
CA LEU A 619 29.81 -8.30 4.83
C LEU A 619 29.68 -6.91 5.44
N MET A 620 30.21 -5.90 4.75
CA MET A 620 30.13 -4.51 5.15
C MET A 620 30.28 -3.58 3.96
N THR A 621 29.82 -2.35 4.12
CA THR A 621 29.94 -1.24 3.17
C THR A 621 30.28 0.03 3.93
N LEU A 622 31.33 0.73 3.50
CA LEU A 622 31.61 2.09 3.91
C LEU A 622 31.13 3.07 2.83
N GLY A 623 30.26 3.99 3.24
CA GLY A 623 29.65 5.02 2.41
C GLY A 623 28.36 4.58 1.72
N ILE A 624 27.33 5.43 1.83
CA ILE A 624 26.02 5.26 1.19
C ILE A 624 26.13 5.57 -0.31
N SER A 625 26.71 6.73 -0.65
CA SER A 625 26.66 7.27 -2.01
C SER A 625 27.76 6.68 -2.88
N HIS A 626 28.98 6.63 -2.35
CA HIS A 626 30.18 6.27 -3.08
C HIS A 626 30.64 4.83 -2.84
N ARG A 627 30.12 4.13 -1.81
CA ARG A 627 30.49 2.74 -1.50
C ARG A 627 32.00 2.53 -1.65
N TYR A 628 32.76 3.39 -1.00
CA TYR A 628 34.16 3.58 -1.35
C TYR A 628 35.02 2.39 -0.91
N PHE A 629 34.53 1.61 0.05
CA PHE A 629 35.16 0.39 0.51
C PHE A 629 34.08 -0.62 0.92
N VAL A 630 34.02 -1.76 0.22
CA VAL A 630 33.00 -2.79 0.41
C VAL A 630 33.67 -4.14 0.50
N VAL A 631 33.19 -5.00 1.40
CA VAL A 631 33.69 -6.37 1.55
C VAL A 631 32.57 -7.33 1.25
N LYS A 632 32.83 -8.32 0.39
CA LYS A 632 31.83 -9.28 -0.08
C LYS A 632 32.37 -10.70 -0.06
N ILE A 633 31.49 -11.65 0.23
CA ILE A 633 31.70 -13.07 -0.08
C ILE A 633 30.90 -13.40 -1.33
N THR A 634 31.58 -13.93 -2.35
CA THR A 634 30.98 -14.34 -3.62
C THR A 634 30.27 -15.69 -3.50
N GLU A 635 29.56 -16.09 -4.57
CA GLU A 635 28.81 -17.35 -4.62
C GLU A 635 29.70 -18.60 -4.44
N ASP A 636 30.95 -18.52 -4.88
CA ASP A 636 31.94 -19.59 -4.73
C ASP A 636 32.76 -19.49 -3.42
N GLY A 637 32.33 -18.63 -2.50
CA GLY A 637 32.94 -18.40 -1.18
C GLY A 637 34.16 -17.49 -1.19
N SER A 638 34.56 -16.91 -2.32
CA SER A 638 35.75 -16.06 -2.39
C SER A 638 35.54 -14.73 -1.67
N LEU A 639 36.54 -14.30 -0.90
CA LEU A 639 36.55 -13.01 -0.22
C LEU A 639 37.08 -11.93 -1.18
N VAL A 640 36.31 -10.87 -1.38
CA VAL A 640 36.68 -9.76 -2.25
C VAL A 640 36.48 -8.41 -1.58
N VAL A 641 37.30 -7.44 -1.96
CA VAL A 641 37.13 -6.02 -1.64
C VAL A 641 36.77 -5.27 -2.92
N LEU A 642 35.74 -4.44 -2.86
CA LEU A 642 35.29 -3.57 -3.93
C LEU A 642 35.50 -2.12 -3.50
N LEU A 643 36.08 -1.30 -4.38
CA LEU A 643 36.38 0.10 -4.09
C LEU A 643 35.59 1.03 -5.01
N ASN A 644 35.33 2.26 -4.53
CA ASN A 644 34.78 3.38 -5.30
C ASN A 644 33.62 2.97 -6.23
N CYS A 645 32.42 2.75 -5.68
CA CYS A 645 31.24 2.31 -6.43
C CYS A 645 31.45 1.00 -7.21
N HIS A 646 32.30 0.10 -6.71
CA HIS A 646 32.70 -1.15 -7.36
C HIS A 646 33.46 -0.97 -8.69
N SER A 647 34.09 0.18 -8.90
CA SER A 647 34.93 0.41 -10.09
C SER A 647 36.20 -0.45 -10.08
N GLU A 648 36.67 -0.82 -8.88
CA GLU A 648 37.80 -1.70 -8.69
C GLU A 648 37.39 -2.89 -7.81
N MET A 649 37.85 -4.08 -8.17
CA MET A 649 37.62 -5.32 -7.43
C MET A 649 38.94 -6.04 -7.22
N HIS A 650 39.21 -6.41 -5.96
CA HIS A 650 40.37 -7.19 -5.58
C HIS A 650 39.93 -8.46 -4.86
N THR A 651 40.37 -9.60 -5.39
CA THR A 651 40.24 -10.89 -4.69
C THR A 651 41.32 -10.99 -3.63
N ILE A 652 40.95 -11.40 -2.42
CA ILE A 652 41.91 -11.60 -1.33
C ILE A 652 42.67 -12.91 -1.55
N GLN A 653 43.98 -12.88 -1.39
CA GLN A 653 44.86 -14.01 -1.64
C GLN A 653 45.71 -14.38 -0.42
N ASP A 654 46.08 -15.65 -0.31
CA ASP A 654 47.03 -16.20 0.66
C ASP A 654 48.04 -17.06 -0.10
N GLY A 655 49.28 -16.58 -0.23
CA GLY A 655 50.31 -17.24 -1.03
C GLY A 655 49.95 -17.32 -2.52
N GLY A 656 49.23 -16.32 -3.04
CA GLY A 656 48.76 -16.25 -4.43
C GLY A 656 47.54 -17.13 -4.77
N GLY A 657 46.95 -17.81 -3.78
CA GLY A 657 45.68 -18.54 -3.93
C GLY A 657 44.50 -17.76 -3.38
N ASP A 658 43.36 -17.78 -4.07
CA ASP A 658 42.16 -17.06 -3.64
C ASP A 658 41.65 -17.59 -2.29
N VAL A 659 41.39 -16.66 -1.38
CA VAL A 659 40.90 -16.95 -0.03
C VAL A 659 39.40 -17.23 -0.10
N LYS A 660 39.04 -18.44 0.33
CA LYS A 660 37.64 -18.89 0.40
C LYS A 660 37.19 -19.02 1.84
N LEU A 661 36.07 -18.39 2.16
CA LEU A 661 35.37 -18.50 3.43
C LEU A 661 34.10 -19.31 3.20
N PRO A 662 34.07 -20.60 3.59
CA PRO A 662 32.89 -21.43 3.44
C PRO A 662 31.66 -20.81 4.11
N HIS A 663 30.50 -20.99 3.50
CA HIS A 663 29.24 -20.61 4.12
C HIS A 663 28.90 -21.56 5.28
N LYS A 664 28.12 -21.06 6.23
CA LYS A 664 27.62 -21.78 7.41
C LYS A 664 28.73 -22.23 8.37
N THR A 665 29.86 -21.52 8.37
CA THR A 665 30.95 -21.69 9.33
C THR A 665 31.33 -20.35 9.94
N TRP A 666 31.82 -20.39 11.18
CA TRP A 666 32.34 -19.21 11.86
C TRP A 666 33.68 -18.76 11.28
N HIS A 667 33.78 -17.46 11.01
CA HIS A 667 35.00 -16.79 10.56
C HIS A 667 35.28 -15.54 11.39
N ASP A 668 36.55 -15.29 11.67
CA ASP A 668 37.05 -14.03 12.19
C ASP A 668 37.73 -13.27 11.06
N LEU A 669 37.27 -12.06 10.78
CA LEU A 669 37.80 -11.21 9.70
C LEU A 669 38.17 -9.83 10.24
N ALA A 670 39.36 -9.36 9.89
CA ALA A 670 39.76 -7.97 9.99
C ALA A 670 40.20 -7.49 8.61
N VAL A 671 39.69 -6.34 8.19
CA VAL A 671 39.94 -5.78 6.87
C VAL A 671 39.97 -4.25 6.98
N GLY A 672 40.98 -3.64 6.38
CA GLY A 672 41.19 -2.21 6.51
C GLY A 672 42.23 -1.69 5.55
N VAL A 673 42.49 -0.39 5.66
CA VAL A 673 43.49 0.31 4.86
C VAL A 673 44.49 0.95 5.80
N TYR A 674 45.78 0.80 5.50
CA TYR A 674 46.86 1.52 6.14
C TYR A 674 48.01 1.73 5.16
N ASP A 675 48.56 2.94 5.10
CA ASP A 675 49.72 3.29 4.25
C ASP A 675 49.56 2.87 2.77
N ASN A 676 48.39 3.16 2.18
CA ASN A 676 48.00 2.78 0.81
C ASN A 676 47.99 1.26 0.54
N ALA A 677 47.93 0.43 1.56
CA ALA A 677 47.71 -1.00 1.42
C ALA A 677 46.39 -1.41 2.05
N ILE A 678 45.65 -2.30 1.38
CA ILE A 678 44.55 -3.04 1.99
C ILE A 678 45.16 -4.22 2.72
N VAL A 679 44.89 -4.28 4.02
CA VAL A 679 45.36 -5.33 4.92
C VAL A 679 44.17 -6.18 5.32
N VAL A 680 44.33 -7.50 5.20
CA VAL A 680 43.31 -8.47 5.58
C VAL A 680 43.92 -9.52 6.50
N VAL A 681 43.22 -9.81 7.60
CA VAL A 681 43.48 -10.93 8.48
C VAL A 681 42.22 -11.78 8.52
N ALA A 682 42.31 -13.06 8.15
CA ALA A 682 41.20 -13.99 8.16
C ALA A 682 41.59 -15.24 8.96
N ASP A 683 40.78 -15.62 9.94
CA ASP A 683 40.93 -16.85 10.74
C ASP A 683 42.36 -17.03 11.30
N GLY A 684 42.92 -15.96 11.87
CA GLY A 684 44.25 -15.96 12.50
C GLY A 684 45.43 -16.00 11.52
N ARG A 685 45.21 -15.74 10.23
CA ARG A 685 46.24 -15.63 9.19
C ARG A 685 46.23 -14.25 8.57
N ALA A 686 47.40 -13.67 8.34
CA ALA A 686 47.54 -12.46 7.54
C ALA A 686 47.53 -12.85 6.05
N MET A 687 46.72 -12.16 5.27
CA MET A 687 46.60 -12.37 3.83
C MET A 687 47.65 -11.56 3.06
N ASP A 688 47.81 -11.83 1.77
CA ASP A 688 48.67 -11.05 0.88
C ASP A 688 48.15 -9.59 0.81
N PRO A 689 48.98 -8.57 1.08
CA PRO A 689 48.54 -7.18 1.07
C PRO A 689 48.27 -6.69 -0.35
N ILE A 690 47.19 -5.93 -0.53
CA ILE A 690 46.88 -5.29 -1.82
C ILE A 690 47.41 -3.87 -1.77
N VAL A 691 48.48 -3.60 -2.52
CA VAL A 691 49.07 -2.26 -2.62
C VAL A 691 48.29 -1.44 -3.64
N LEU A 692 47.70 -0.34 -3.17
CA LEU A 692 47.03 0.64 -4.02
C LEU A 692 48.08 1.51 -4.73
N SER A 693 47.78 1.95 -5.95
CA SER A 693 48.72 2.80 -6.70
C SER A 693 48.92 4.14 -6.00
N GLY A 694 50.08 4.77 -6.18
CA GLY A 694 50.38 6.05 -5.52
C GLY A 694 49.48 7.21 -5.95
N ASP A 695 48.76 7.07 -7.06
CA ASP A 695 47.75 8.00 -7.57
C ASP A 695 46.30 7.59 -7.23
N PHE A 696 46.10 6.43 -6.59
CA PHE A 696 44.78 5.96 -6.15
C PHE A 696 44.15 6.97 -5.17
N LYS A 697 42.85 7.19 -5.33
CA LYS A 697 42.07 8.02 -4.42
C LYS A 697 40.73 7.37 -4.11
N PHE A 698 40.38 7.37 -2.83
CA PHE A 698 38.99 7.15 -2.46
C PHE A 698 38.12 8.31 -2.97
N SER A 699 36.99 7.96 -3.56
CA SER A 699 35.84 8.84 -3.72
C SER A 699 34.89 8.40 -2.62
N PRO A 700 34.78 9.10 -1.48
CA PRO A 700 34.72 10.55 -1.31
C PRO A 700 35.96 11.19 -0.65
N LEU A 701 35.90 12.50 -0.38
CA LEU A 701 36.95 13.20 0.38
C LEU A 701 37.02 12.70 1.84
N PRO A 702 38.17 12.89 2.53
CA PRO A 702 38.31 12.50 3.93
C PRO A 702 37.22 13.12 4.83
N GLY A 703 36.53 12.27 5.59
CA GLY A 703 35.45 12.67 6.49
C GLY A 703 34.07 12.80 5.84
N GLU A 704 33.92 12.48 4.55
CA GLU A 704 32.64 12.37 3.85
C GLU A 704 32.20 10.89 3.71
N ASP A 705 30.88 10.66 3.60
CA ASP A 705 30.26 9.34 3.36
C ASP A 705 30.78 8.24 4.31
N THR A 706 30.88 8.56 5.59
CA THR A 706 31.61 7.75 6.57
C THR A 706 30.75 6.69 7.27
N GLU A 707 29.59 6.35 6.74
CA GLU A 707 28.69 5.37 7.35
C GLU A 707 29.21 3.94 7.16
N LEU A 708 29.20 3.14 8.24
CA LEU A 708 29.43 1.69 8.18
C LEU A 708 28.08 0.95 8.18
N LEU A 709 27.84 0.16 7.14
CA LEU A 709 26.55 -0.43 6.84
C LEU A 709 26.68 -1.94 6.57
N LEU A 710 25.67 -2.71 6.94
CA LEU A 710 25.50 -4.10 6.50
C LEU A 710 24.58 -4.20 5.27
N VAL A 711 24.45 -3.11 4.51
CA VAL A 711 23.67 -3.01 3.27
C VAL A 711 24.46 -2.22 2.24
N ASN A 712 24.35 -2.61 0.98
CA ASN A 712 25.06 -1.98 -0.12
C ASN A 712 24.12 -1.15 -1.01
N TYR A 713 23.91 0.13 -0.65
CA TYR A 713 22.97 1.03 -1.33
C TYR A 713 23.34 1.27 -2.80
N GLY A 714 22.34 1.26 -3.68
CA GLY A 714 22.49 1.58 -5.11
C GLY A 714 22.93 0.41 -5.99
N CYS A 715 23.65 -0.57 -5.45
CA CYS A 715 24.02 -1.80 -6.17
C CYS A 715 23.29 -3.05 -5.68
N GLY A 716 22.47 -2.91 -4.63
CA GLY A 716 21.75 -4.02 -4.02
C GLY A 716 22.64 -4.93 -3.19
N GLY A 717 21.99 -5.69 -2.29
CA GLY A 717 22.61 -6.72 -1.48
C GLY A 717 22.84 -6.30 -0.03
N CYS A 718 22.80 -7.32 0.82
CA CYS A 718 22.79 -7.22 2.27
C CYS A 718 23.73 -8.25 2.88
N PHE A 719 24.05 -8.10 4.15
CA PHE A 719 24.63 -9.17 4.94
C PHE A 719 23.61 -10.27 5.17
N HIS A 720 24.02 -11.52 4.97
CA HIS A 720 23.16 -12.70 5.16
C HIS A 720 23.88 -13.71 6.05
N GLY A 721 23.42 -13.83 7.29
CA GLY A 721 23.95 -14.79 8.26
C GLY A 721 24.01 -14.26 9.69
N PHE A 722 24.79 -14.95 10.53
CA PHE A 722 24.97 -14.58 11.92
C PHE A 722 26.18 -13.66 12.10
N LEU A 723 26.01 -12.62 12.91
CA LEU A 723 27.07 -11.70 13.32
C LEU A 723 27.20 -11.75 14.85
N GLU A 724 28.36 -12.15 15.34
CA GLU A 724 28.66 -12.24 16.79
C GLU A 724 29.27 -10.94 17.32
N SER A 725 30.13 -10.31 16.53
CA SER A 725 30.76 -9.04 16.88
C SER A 725 31.14 -8.21 15.65
N LEU A 726 31.16 -6.89 15.80
CA LEU A 726 31.58 -5.92 14.79
C LEU A 726 32.25 -4.72 15.47
N ALA A 727 33.41 -4.30 14.98
CA ALA A 727 34.06 -3.07 15.45
C ALA A 727 34.75 -2.33 14.30
N LEU A 728 34.85 -1.01 14.43
CA LEU A 728 35.58 -0.14 13.52
C LEU A 728 36.59 0.68 14.32
N TRP A 729 37.82 0.70 13.84
CA TRP A 729 38.93 1.46 14.37
C TRP A 729 39.45 2.41 13.29
N SER A 730 39.87 3.60 13.68
CA SER A 730 40.46 4.56 12.74
C SER A 730 41.43 5.50 13.43
N THR A 731 42.35 6.03 12.65
CA THR A 731 42.99 7.31 12.98
C THR A 731 42.03 8.45 12.63
N GLY A 732 42.16 9.62 13.27
CA GLY A 732 41.45 10.81 12.80
C GLY A 732 41.97 11.24 11.42
N CYS A 733 41.13 11.92 10.64
CA CYS A 733 41.60 12.59 9.43
C CYS A 733 42.75 13.56 9.79
N PRO A 734 43.82 13.64 8.98
CA PRO A 734 44.84 14.68 9.16
C PRO A 734 44.18 16.07 9.15
N GLU A 735 44.64 16.99 10.00
CA GLU A 735 44.24 18.40 9.88
C GLU A 735 44.71 18.93 8.52
N GLU A 736 43.82 19.60 7.78
CA GLU A 736 44.20 20.31 6.55
C GLU A 736 45.21 21.39 6.92
N GLY A 737 46.44 21.25 6.43
CA GLY A 737 47.52 22.22 6.62
C GLY A 737 47.41 23.44 5.73
#